data_AF-A0A9Q8ZAU5-F1
#
_entry.id   AF-A0A9Q8ZAU5-F1
#
_cell.length_a   1.000
_cell.length_b   1.000
_cell.length_c   1.000
_cell.angle_alpha   90.00
_cell.angle_beta   90.00
_cell.angle_gamma   90.00
#
_symmetry.space_group_name_H-M   'P 1'
#
loop_
_entity.id
_entity.type
_entity.pdbx_description
1 polymer ?
#
loop_
_entity_poly.entity_id
_entity_poly.type
_entity_poly.pdbx_seq_one_letter_code
_entity_poly.pdbx_strand_id
1 'polypeptide(L)'
;MRDLRKQALESHKTISRKARSRVASTTASKSNSAVASPAHSRAASRTRHETEDEDDLSDGTAWSIASIDDILNGEDVNLPEDAWKAELNTRIEQITNLKRSSTEGRTESLNAYAHILMARYARDEIEDRTHELVSSMLRSIRQETTENEAVKALRALAVTAVTLDSDSIYDDVADQLKRSIQSSSSIAVKVNAIHTLGTTAFFAGAGDDEILDIMNLFLEIVESDGASIDAQDEAEVVIAALEEWGLLATEIEDLEDETEAAMDAFVEQLESADSGVQIAAGENIALLYEKSLTPQEEDEEIEEVDRDDPEQDQLLHTLDELANVSTRRISKKDRKALHSSFADIRNSVEKPSRGPAYSMALHEETGRAYGSGRMKVKINRNVEVRIDKWWKLQRLNALRRTLQGGFTYHYDQNQLVSTAIPFSMSKRPRVFFDIAIGNVKAGRVAFELYSDIVPKTAENFRALCTGEKGEGASGKPLHYKGSGFHRVIKGFMIQGGDFTQGNGTGGESIYGEKFEDENFEKVHDRPFLLSMANAGPGTNGSQFFVTTVPTPHLDKKHVVFGEVINGKSIVRQIENLQTQSGDKPVKDATIIDCGELTGEDYEKATEKVSDATGDPYEDFPEDQKAADEEWKGTEILEIATKLKDMGNDAFKKGDLQLGIKKYQKGIRYLHEYPAPLDDDPKDLWPQLSALKISLYSNSALLQNKTQQYSEAIDSATKALEIEGITDKDKAKAYFRRAQAKVAKKNEDEALADLKEAAKYAPGDAAILKEQDAIKKKVQARKEKEKKVYKNAFNFD
;
A
#
# COMPACT_ATOMS: atom_id res chain seq x y z
N MET A 1 2.86 7.88 -34.23
CA MET A 1 2.92 6.62 -33.50
C MET A 1 2.40 5.57 -34.46
N ARG A 2 3.32 4.89 -35.17
CA ARG A 2 2.94 3.62 -35.75
C ARG A 2 2.78 2.68 -34.56
N ASP A 3 1.73 1.90 -34.60
CA ASP A 3 1.39 0.99 -33.52
C ASP A 3 2.56 0.00 -33.35
N LEU A 4 3.25 0.00 -32.21
CA LEU A 4 4.33 -0.92 -31.84
C LEU A 4 3.94 -2.38 -32.14
N ARG A 5 2.65 -2.69 -31.96
CA ARG A 5 2.07 -3.98 -32.31
C ARG A 5 2.14 -4.23 -33.81
N LYS A 6 1.82 -3.23 -34.63
CA LYS A 6 1.91 -3.31 -36.10
C LYS A 6 3.35 -3.52 -36.59
N GLN A 7 4.38 -3.06 -35.86
CA GLN A 7 5.78 -3.37 -36.18
C GLN A 7 6.20 -4.76 -35.69
N ALA A 8 5.77 -5.17 -34.49
CA ALA A 8 5.94 -6.56 -34.02
C ALA A 8 5.26 -7.57 -34.98
N LEU A 9 4.26 -7.11 -35.74
CA LEU A 9 3.46 -7.86 -36.72
C LEU A 9 3.82 -7.59 -38.19
N GLU A 10 4.75 -6.69 -38.52
CA GLU A 10 5.19 -6.38 -39.91
C GLU A 10 6.55 -7.07 -40.25
N SER A 11 6.95 -8.05 -39.44
CA SER A 11 8.20 -8.83 -39.51
C SER A 11 8.30 -9.60 -40.84
N HIS A 12 8.90 -8.96 -41.84
CA HIS A 12 9.00 -9.46 -43.21
C HIS A 12 10.07 -10.55 -43.42
N LYS A 13 10.01 -11.69 -42.70
CA LYS A 13 10.89 -12.84 -43.01
C LYS A 13 10.46 -14.22 -42.45
N THR A 14 9.30 -14.72 -42.88
CA THR A 14 8.82 -16.11 -42.62
C THR A 14 9.58 -17.25 -43.32
N ILE A 15 10.89 -17.14 -43.57
CA ILE A 15 11.72 -18.28 -44.04
C ILE A 15 13.10 -18.24 -43.36
N SER A 16 13.24 -19.06 -42.31
CA SER A 16 14.50 -19.44 -41.64
C SER A 16 15.64 -19.71 -42.65
N ARG A 17 16.74 -18.94 -42.54
CA ARG A 17 17.99 -19.18 -43.31
C ARG A 17 18.64 -20.52 -42.92
N LYS A 18 18.35 -21.05 -41.71
CA LYS A 18 18.84 -22.34 -41.19
C LYS A 18 18.35 -23.55 -42.02
N ALA A 19 17.28 -23.42 -42.81
CA ALA A 19 16.83 -24.46 -43.74
C ALA A 19 17.75 -24.67 -44.97
N ARG A 20 18.72 -23.79 -45.23
CA ARG A 20 19.69 -23.95 -46.34
C ARG A 20 21.05 -24.51 -45.97
N SER A 21 21.48 -24.45 -44.70
CA SER A 21 22.83 -24.91 -44.30
C SER A 21 22.88 -26.38 -43.85
N ARG A 22 21.73 -27.03 -43.59
CA ARG A 22 21.67 -28.43 -43.11
C ARG A 22 21.82 -29.52 -44.18
N VAL A 23 22.14 -29.17 -45.43
CA VAL A 23 22.38 -30.15 -46.52
C VAL A 23 23.87 -30.38 -46.79
N ALA A 24 24.79 -29.68 -46.12
CA ALA A 24 26.22 -29.75 -46.45
C ALA A 24 27.16 -29.92 -45.24
N SER A 25 26.86 -30.83 -44.31
CA SER A 25 27.88 -31.37 -43.38
C SER A 25 27.37 -32.62 -42.65
N THR A 26 27.18 -33.72 -43.39
CA THR A 26 27.16 -35.06 -42.77
C THR A 26 28.44 -35.78 -43.15
N THR A 27 29.42 -35.76 -42.26
CA THR A 27 30.54 -36.71 -42.29
C THR A 27 30.76 -37.29 -40.91
N ALA A 28 30.92 -38.60 -40.91
CA ALA A 28 30.74 -39.50 -39.78
C ALA A 28 31.80 -39.38 -38.68
N SER A 29 31.43 -39.77 -37.46
CA SER A 29 32.11 -40.89 -36.82
C SER A 29 31.20 -41.65 -35.86
N LYS A 30 31.28 -42.99 -35.94
CA LYS A 30 30.57 -43.98 -35.13
C LYS A 30 31.43 -44.36 -33.92
N SER A 31 30.77 -44.78 -32.84
CA SER A 31 30.83 -46.14 -32.26
C SER A 31 31.10 -46.25 -30.75
N ASN A 32 30.14 -46.93 -30.11
CA ASN A 32 30.24 -47.98 -29.09
C ASN A 32 31.04 -47.75 -27.79
N SER A 33 30.35 -47.89 -26.66
CA SER A 33 30.29 -49.21 -25.98
C SER A 33 29.20 -49.24 -24.91
N ALA A 34 28.38 -50.30 -24.95
CA ALA A 34 27.47 -50.71 -23.90
C ALA A 34 28.05 -51.96 -23.22
N VAL A 35 27.99 -52.00 -21.90
CA VAL A 35 28.17 -53.23 -21.11
C VAL A 35 26.98 -53.35 -20.15
N ALA A 36 26.21 -54.41 -20.32
CA ALA A 36 25.16 -54.89 -19.41
C ALA A 36 25.82 -55.69 -18.26
N SER A 37 25.36 -55.66 -17.01
CA SER A 37 24.20 -56.36 -16.41
C SER A 37 24.36 -56.30 -14.86
N PRO A 38 23.53 -56.96 -14.01
CA PRO A 38 22.08 -56.84 -13.79
C PRO A 38 21.69 -56.63 -12.29
N ALA A 39 20.38 -56.53 -12.04
CA ALA A 39 19.67 -56.27 -10.79
C ALA A 39 19.96 -57.19 -9.57
N HIS A 40 19.85 -56.63 -8.35
CA HIS A 40 19.04 -57.14 -7.23
C HIS A 40 19.12 -56.25 -5.97
N SER A 41 17.99 -55.74 -5.49
CA SER A 41 17.42 -56.12 -4.18
C SER A 41 16.15 -55.32 -3.88
N ARG A 42 15.09 -56.06 -3.55
CA ARG A 42 13.87 -55.57 -2.91
C ARG A 42 14.06 -55.67 -1.40
N ALA A 43 13.66 -54.65 -0.65
CA ALA A 43 13.12 -54.81 0.69
C ALA A 43 11.99 -53.81 0.87
N ALA A 44 10.84 -54.32 1.29
CA ALA A 44 9.64 -53.55 1.63
C ALA A 44 9.45 -53.63 3.15
N SER A 45 9.19 -52.50 3.80
CA SER A 45 8.49 -52.47 5.08
C SER A 45 7.49 -51.32 5.07
N ARG A 46 6.21 -51.69 5.24
CA ARG A 46 5.04 -50.83 5.35
C ARG A 46 4.84 -50.37 6.80
N THR A 47 4.63 -49.08 7.01
CA THR A 47 3.78 -48.46 8.06
C THR A 47 3.61 -46.99 7.66
N ARG A 48 2.50 -46.60 7.02
CA ARG A 48 1.20 -46.14 7.56
C ARG A 48 1.23 -44.72 8.14
N HIS A 49 1.12 -43.74 7.23
CA HIS A 49 0.20 -42.61 7.23
C HIS A 49 -0.03 -41.87 8.56
N GLU A 50 0.68 -40.76 8.72
CA GLU A 50 0.15 -39.53 9.32
C GLU A 50 0.33 -38.41 8.29
N THR A 51 -0.69 -37.58 8.16
CA THR A 51 -0.87 -36.49 7.22
C THR A 51 -0.03 -35.30 7.65
N GLU A 52 0.99 -34.96 6.87
CA GLU A 52 1.63 -33.64 6.89
C GLU A 52 1.05 -32.84 5.72
N ASP A 53 0.17 -31.90 6.07
CA ASP A 53 -0.18 -30.76 5.22
C ASP A 53 1.05 -29.84 5.19
N GLU A 54 2.03 -30.18 4.36
CA GLU A 54 3.05 -29.24 3.86
C GLU A 54 2.61 -28.79 2.46
N ASP A 55 1.80 -27.75 2.40
CA ASP A 55 1.70 -26.90 1.20
C ASP A 55 2.96 -26.01 1.14
N ASP A 56 4.10 -26.67 0.87
CA ASP A 56 5.33 -25.99 0.48
C ASP A 56 5.37 -25.98 -1.05
N LEU A 57 5.20 -24.78 -1.63
CA LEU A 57 5.11 -24.58 -3.07
C LEU A 57 6.49 -24.77 -3.71
N SER A 58 6.79 -26.01 -4.06
CA SER A 58 7.96 -26.38 -4.85
C SER A 58 7.78 -26.07 -6.34
N ASP A 59 8.86 -25.55 -6.96
CA ASP A 59 9.35 -26.01 -8.26
C ASP A 59 8.54 -25.62 -9.51
N GLY A 60 8.48 -24.31 -9.80
CA GLY A 60 7.70 -23.74 -10.91
C GLY A 60 8.45 -22.93 -12.00
N THR A 61 9.75 -22.70 -11.89
CA THR A 61 10.59 -22.23 -13.01
C THR A 61 11.92 -22.98 -12.94
N ALA A 62 12.45 -23.48 -14.04
CA ALA A 62 13.83 -23.95 -14.15
C ALA A 62 14.51 -23.01 -15.15
N TRP A 63 15.26 -21.98 -14.74
CA TRP A 63 16.58 -22.00 -14.10
C TRP A 63 17.70 -22.44 -15.05
N SER A 64 18.29 -21.47 -15.73
CA SER A 64 19.72 -21.37 -16.05
C SER A 64 20.43 -20.56 -14.97
N ILE A 65 20.68 -21.20 -13.83
CA ILE A 65 21.75 -21.05 -12.84
C ILE A 65 21.45 -22.16 -11.80
N ALA A 66 22.45 -22.69 -11.11
CA ALA A 66 22.34 -23.80 -10.13
C ALA A 66 21.06 -23.73 -9.29
N SER A 67 20.43 -24.88 -9.01
CA SER A 67 19.05 -24.99 -8.51
C SER A 67 18.73 -24.00 -7.38
N ILE A 68 17.49 -23.54 -7.27
CA ILE A 68 17.10 -22.58 -6.22
C ILE A 68 17.35 -23.13 -4.81
N ASP A 69 17.37 -24.45 -4.66
CA ASP A 69 17.83 -25.11 -3.44
C ASP A 69 19.34 -24.94 -3.22
N ASP A 70 20.18 -24.85 -4.24
CA ASP A 70 21.60 -24.48 -4.11
C ASP A 70 21.81 -22.97 -3.84
N ILE A 71 20.84 -22.11 -4.19
CA ILE A 71 20.88 -20.65 -3.93
C ILE A 71 20.29 -20.28 -2.57
N LEU A 72 19.23 -20.97 -2.14
CA LEU A 72 18.62 -20.81 -0.82
C LEU A 72 19.37 -21.61 0.26
N ASN A 73 20.03 -22.72 -0.11
CA ASN A 73 20.96 -23.45 0.78
C ASN A 73 22.44 -23.13 0.51
N GLY A 74 22.74 -22.12 -0.31
CA GLY A 74 24.09 -21.59 -0.40
C GLY A 74 24.48 -21.12 1.00
N GLU A 75 25.54 -21.71 1.58
CA GLU A 75 25.92 -21.57 3.00
C GLU A 75 25.57 -20.17 3.51
N ASP A 76 24.48 -20.09 4.29
CA ASP A 76 24.07 -18.88 4.99
C ASP A 76 25.34 -18.34 5.64
N VAL A 77 25.79 -17.18 5.18
CA VAL A 77 26.96 -16.53 5.74
C VAL A 77 26.53 -16.07 7.13
N ASN A 78 26.63 -17.00 8.08
CA ASN A 78 26.31 -16.84 9.48
C ASN A 78 27.43 -16.02 10.12
N LEU A 79 27.62 -14.80 9.62
CA LEU A 79 28.51 -13.81 10.17
C LEU A 79 27.76 -13.13 11.32
N PRO A 80 28.31 -13.17 12.53
CA PRO A 80 27.80 -12.41 13.66
C PRO A 80 27.63 -10.93 13.28
N GLU A 81 26.54 -10.32 13.73
CA GLU A 81 26.17 -8.92 13.42
C GLU A 81 27.31 -7.93 13.70
N ASP A 82 28.17 -8.24 14.67
CA ASP A 82 29.28 -7.39 15.10
C ASP A 82 30.59 -7.60 14.30
N ALA A 83 30.70 -8.62 13.45
CA ALA A 83 31.97 -9.04 12.84
C ALA A 83 32.08 -8.77 11.33
N TRP A 84 30.96 -8.72 10.61
CA TRP A 84 30.96 -8.66 9.14
C TRP A 84 31.62 -7.38 8.60
N LYS A 85 31.50 -6.24 9.30
CA LYS A 85 32.15 -4.97 8.90
C LYS A 85 33.68 -5.05 8.97
N ALA A 86 34.22 -5.69 10.01
CA ALA A 86 35.66 -5.87 10.17
C ALA A 86 36.20 -6.82 9.10
N GLU A 87 35.45 -7.88 8.81
CA GLU A 87 35.76 -8.83 7.74
C GLU A 87 35.73 -8.14 6.37
N LEU A 88 34.68 -7.37 6.08
CA LEU A 88 34.55 -6.61 4.85
C LEU A 88 35.75 -5.66 4.63
N ASN A 89 36.11 -4.89 5.65
CA ASN A 89 37.28 -4.01 5.60
C ASN A 89 38.58 -4.79 5.30
N THR A 90 38.75 -5.96 5.93
CA THR A 90 39.89 -6.84 5.66
C THR A 90 39.92 -7.28 4.20
N ARG A 91 38.77 -7.64 3.62
CA ARG A 91 38.69 -8.02 2.19
C ARG A 91 38.95 -6.85 1.26
N ILE A 92 38.46 -5.65 1.58
CA ILE A 92 38.75 -4.42 0.82
C ILE A 92 40.26 -4.14 0.80
N GLU A 93 40.95 -4.25 1.94
CA GLU A 93 42.41 -4.08 2.00
C GLU A 93 43.16 -5.13 1.16
N GLN A 94 42.72 -6.39 1.20
CA GLN A 94 43.32 -7.47 0.42
C GLN A 94 43.12 -7.30 -1.09
N ILE A 95 41.95 -6.81 -1.51
CA ILE A 95 41.62 -6.53 -2.91
C ILE A 95 42.43 -5.33 -3.43
N THR A 96 42.55 -4.26 -2.64
CA THR A 96 43.22 -3.02 -3.06
C THR A 96 44.76 -3.11 -3.01
N ASN A 97 45.34 -3.93 -2.13
CA ASN A 97 46.79 -4.09 -1.98
C ASN A 97 47.38 -5.30 -2.74
N LEU A 98 47.24 -5.29 -4.06
CA LEU A 98 47.56 -6.42 -4.96
C LEU A 98 49.04 -6.85 -4.99
N LYS A 99 49.99 -5.99 -4.58
CA LYS A 99 51.44 -6.24 -4.77
C LYS A 99 52.00 -7.41 -3.96
N ARG A 100 51.22 -8.02 -3.05
CA ARG A 100 51.66 -9.10 -2.16
C ARG A 100 50.73 -10.33 -2.17
N SER A 101 49.68 -10.34 -2.98
CA SER A 101 48.67 -11.40 -2.96
C SER A 101 48.88 -12.41 -4.10
N SER A 102 48.77 -13.71 -3.80
CA SER A 102 48.74 -14.77 -4.80
C SER A 102 47.43 -14.71 -5.60
N THR A 103 47.38 -15.35 -6.78
CA THR A 103 46.13 -15.47 -7.55
C THR A 103 45.02 -16.11 -6.73
N GLU A 104 45.32 -17.18 -6.00
CA GLU A 104 44.38 -17.83 -5.09
C GLU A 104 43.85 -16.88 -4.01
N GLY A 105 44.74 -16.12 -3.37
CA GLY A 105 44.36 -15.17 -2.31
C GLY A 105 43.49 -14.03 -2.82
N ARG A 106 43.71 -13.56 -4.07
CA ARG A 106 42.84 -12.57 -4.72
C ARG A 106 41.45 -13.13 -4.99
N THR A 107 41.38 -14.34 -5.55
CA THR A 107 40.12 -15.04 -5.83
C THR A 107 39.29 -15.24 -4.55
N GLU A 108 39.93 -15.69 -3.47
CA GLU A 108 39.27 -15.86 -2.17
C GLU A 108 38.74 -14.52 -1.63
N SER A 109 39.55 -13.45 -1.72
CA SER A 109 39.17 -12.12 -1.24
C SER A 109 38.00 -11.54 -2.01
N LEU A 110 38.01 -11.64 -3.35
CA LEU A 110 36.92 -11.20 -4.23
C LEU A 110 35.62 -11.97 -3.96
N ASN A 111 35.72 -13.29 -3.78
CA ASN A 111 34.56 -14.12 -3.49
C ASN A 111 33.95 -13.79 -2.12
N ALA A 112 34.80 -13.67 -1.08
CA ALA A 112 34.35 -13.30 0.26
C ALA A 112 33.72 -11.90 0.29
N TYR A 113 34.32 -10.93 -0.39
CA TYR A 113 33.76 -9.59 -0.55
C TYR A 113 32.37 -9.65 -1.21
N ALA A 114 32.24 -10.33 -2.35
CA ALA A 114 30.96 -10.45 -3.05
C ALA A 114 29.90 -11.12 -2.17
N HIS A 115 30.25 -12.19 -1.45
CA HIS A 115 29.32 -12.88 -0.55
C HIS A 115 28.83 -12.00 0.60
N ILE A 116 29.71 -11.18 1.20
CA ILE A 116 29.33 -10.25 2.26
C ILE A 116 28.35 -9.20 1.70
N LEU A 117 28.65 -8.61 0.55
CA LEU A 117 27.77 -7.61 -0.06
C LEU A 117 26.45 -8.20 -0.55
N MET A 118 26.42 -9.45 -1.02
CA MET A 118 25.16 -10.13 -1.34
C MET A 118 24.31 -10.28 -0.08
N ALA A 119 24.90 -10.70 1.04
CA ALA A 119 24.18 -10.93 2.29
C ALA A 119 23.82 -9.66 3.07
N ARG A 120 24.58 -8.57 2.90
CA ARG A 120 24.46 -7.33 3.68
C ARG A 120 24.55 -6.09 2.80
N TYR A 121 23.63 -5.17 3.00
CA TYR A 121 23.69 -3.81 2.46
C TYR A 121 24.78 -3.02 3.19
N ALA A 122 25.81 -2.60 2.46
CA ALA A 122 27.06 -2.06 3.00
C ALA A 122 27.56 -0.82 2.22
N ARG A 123 26.64 0.08 1.86
CA ARG A 123 26.95 1.27 1.05
C ARG A 123 27.99 2.16 1.74
N ASP A 124 27.71 2.58 2.96
CA ASP A 124 28.56 3.50 3.74
C ASP A 124 29.98 2.96 3.93
N GLU A 125 30.13 1.63 4.04
CA GLU A 125 31.42 0.99 4.25
C GLU A 125 32.32 0.99 3.00
N ILE A 126 31.73 1.04 1.79
CA ILE A 126 32.49 0.87 0.53
C ILE A 126 32.55 2.12 -0.34
N GLU A 127 31.67 3.10 -0.13
CA GLU A 127 31.56 4.33 -0.93
C GLU A 127 32.89 5.08 -1.07
N ASP A 128 33.59 5.30 0.06
CA ASP A 128 34.89 6.00 0.10
C ASP A 128 36.02 5.26 -0.65
N ARG A 129 35.85 3.97 -0.94
CA ARG A 129 36.88 3.10 -1.56
C ARG A 129 36.49 2.62 -2.95
N THR A 130 35.38 3.10 -3.50
CA THR A 130 34.80 2.68 -4.78
C THR A 130 35.82 2.66 -5.91
N HIS A 131 36.49 3.79 -6.17
CA HIS A 131 37.44 3.90 -7.28
C HIS A 131 38.61 2.90 -7.15
N GLU A 132 39.12 2.65 -5.94
CA GLU A 132 40.21 1.69 -5.72
C GLU A 132 39.75 0.24 -5.88
N LEU A 133 38.54 -0.08 -5.42
CA LEU A 133 37.92 -1.40 -5.55
C LEU A 133 37.64 -1.72 -7.02
N VAL A 134 36.92 -0.84 -7.72
CA VAL A 134 36.59 -0.98 -9.15
C VAL A 134 37.86 -1.10 -9.98
N SER A 135 38.86 -0.22 -9.75
CA SER A 135 40.16 -0.30 -10.43
C SER A 135 40.88 -1.64 -10.22
N SER A 136 40.77 -2.23 -9.03
CA SER A 136 41.41 -3.50 -8.70
C SER A 136 40.67 -4.68 -9.35
N MET A 137 39.34 -4.67 -9.32
CA MET A 137 38.49 -5.67 -9.99
C MET A 137 38.72 -5.64 -11.51
N LEU A 138 38.71 -4.45 -12.13
CA LEU A 138 39.00 -4.27 -13.56
C LEU A 138 40.38 -4.79 -13.95
N ARG A 139 41.36 -4.70 -13.06
CA ARG A 139 42.69 -5.29 -13.30
C ARG A 139 42.64 -6.82 -13.33
N SER A 140 41.94 -7.45 -12.38
CA SER A 140 41.77 -8.91 -12.37
C SER A 140 41.00 -9.40 -13.59
N ILE A 141 39.96 -8.67 -14.00
CA ILE A 141 39.18 -8.95 -15.22
C ILE A 141 40.08 -8.85 -16.46
N ARG A 142 40.82 -7.75 -16.61
CA ARG A 142 41.68 -7.53 -17.79
C ARG A 142 42.84 -8.51 -17.88
N GLN A 143 43.42 -8.90 -16.76
CA GLN A 143 44.58 -9.80 -16.76
C GLN A 143 44.17 -11.25 -16.99
N GLU A 144 42.94 -11.64 -16.60
CA GLU A 144 42.40 -12.99 -16.73
C GLU A 144 43.44 -14.08 -16.38
N THR A 145 44.15 -13.89 -15.26
CA THR A 145 45.27 -14.79 -14.88
C THR A 145 44.76 -16.23 -14.67
N THR A 146 43.54 -16.35 -14.14
CA THR A 146 42.75 -17.58 -14.16
C THR A 146 41.30 -17.21 -14.45
N GLU A 147 40.56 -18.13 -15.09
CA GLU A 147 39.12 -18.00 -15.32
C GLU A 147 38.37 -17.72 -14.01
N ASN A 148 38.68 -18.48 -12.95
CA ASN A 148 38.02 -18.34 -11.66
C ASN A 148 38.24 -16.95 -11.04
N GLU A 149 39.46 -16.41 -11.06
CA GLU A 149 39.73 -15.05 -10.57
C GLU A 149 38.90 -14.00 -11.31
N ALA A 150 38.85 -14.08 -12.65
CA ALA A 150 38.11 -13.14 -13.48
C ALA A 150 36.59 -13.22 -13.22
N VAL A 151 36.03 -14.43 -13.12
CA VAL A 151 34.61 -14.63 -12.79
C VAL A 151 34.27 -14.07 -11.40
N LYS A 152 35.12 -14.28 -10.39
CA LYS A 152 34.90 -13.69 -9.05
C LYS A 152 35.00 -12.17 -9.07
N ALA A 153 35.90 -11.60 -9.86
CA ALA A 153 36.01 -10.16 -10.03
C ALA A 153 34.77 -9.55 -10.70
N LEU A 154 34.22 -10.20 -11.74
CA LEU A 154 32.98 -9.79 -12.41
C LEU A 154 31.79 -9.79 -11.44
N ARG A 155 31.61 -10.86 -10.68
CA ARG A 155 30.54 -10.95 -9.67
C ARG A 155 30.69 -9.91 -8.57
N ALA A 156 31.91 -9.70 -8.06
CA ALA A 156 32.18 -8.67 -7.07
C ALA A 156 31.82 -7.27 -7.61
N LEU A 157 32.09 -7.02 -8.89
CA LEU A 157 31.75 -5.75 -9.55
C LEU A 157 30.23 -5.57 -9.69
N ALA A 158 29.51 -6.60 -10.14
CA ALA A 158 28.05 -6.56 -10.28
C ALA A 158 27.34 -6.24 -8.96
N VAL A 159 27.72 -6.91 -7.87
CA VAL A 159 27.13 -6.66 -6.54
C VAL A 159 27.54 -5.27 -6.00
N THR A 160 28.75 -4.81 -6.30
CA THR A 160 29.19 -3.45 -5.94
C THR A 160 28.32 -2.39 -6.61
N ALA A 161 27.99 -2.57 -7.90
CA ALA A 161 27.11 -1.68 -8.65
C ALA A 161 25.71 -1.58 -8.00
N VAL A 162 25.10 -2.72 -7.66
CA VAL A 162 23.79 -2.76 -6.98
C VAL A 162 23.82 -2.17 -5.56
N THR A 163 24.98 -2.14 -4.90
CA THR A 163 25.11 -1.65 -3.52
C THR A 163 25.28 -0.13 -3.44
N LEU A 164 26.00 0.48 -4.40
CA LEU A 164 26.45 1.87 -4.29
C LEU A 164 25.51 2.92 -4.87
N ASP A 165 24.63 2.54 -5.81
CA ASP A 165 23.72 3.48 -6.48
C ASP A 165 24.47 4.73 -7.00
N SER A 166 25.54 4.49 -7.76
CA SER A 166 26.46 5.52 -8.22
C SER A 166 26.44 5.61 -9.74
N ASP A 167 26.12 6.80 -10.24
CA ASP A 167 26.08 7.11 -11.67
C ASP A 167 27.44 7.02 -12.38
N SER A 168 28.54 6.92 -11.62
CA SER A 168 29.90 6.95 -12.17
C SER A 168 30.51 5.57 -12.45
N ILE A 169 29.92 4.49 -11.95
CA ILE A 169 30.57 3.16 -12.05
C ILE A 169 30.49 2.64 -13.48
N TYR A 170 29.37 2.86 -14.19
CA TYR A 170 29.19 2.38 -15.55
C TYR A 170 30.29 2.87 -16.50
N ASP A 171 30.56 4.18 -16.52
CA ASP A 171 31.59 4.82 -17.36
C ASP A 171 32.98 4.18 -17.19
N ASP A 172 33.33 3.83 -15.94
CA ASP A 172 34.63 3.25 -15.62
C ASP A 172 34.78 1.79 -16.10
N VAL A 173 33.67 1.07 -16.25
CA VAL A 173 33.68 -0.40 -16.42
C VAL A 173 33.22 -0.87 -17.80
N ALA A 174 32.29 -0.16 -18.45
CA ALA A 174 31.58 -0.61 -19.64
C ALA A 174 32.54 -1.08 -20.74
N ASP A 175 33.55 -0.27 -20.98
CA ASP A 175 34.55 -0.44 -22.02
C ASP A 175 35.41 -1.71 -21.82
N GLN A 176 35.74 -2.03 -20.57
CA GLN A 176 36.47 -3.25 -20.23
C GLN A 176 35.56 -4.49 -20.27
N LEU A 177 34.29 -4.36 -19.89
CA LEU A 177 33.31 -5.45 -19.95
C LEU A 177 33.03 -5.83 -21.41
N LYS A 178 32.75 -4.86 -22.29
CA LYS A 178 32.60 -5.06 -23.74
C LYS A 178 33.81 -5.78 -24.35
N ARG A 179 35.03 -5.37 -23.98
CA ARG A 179 36.27 -6.07 -24.40
C ARG A 179 36.35 -7.51 -23.89
N SER A 180 35.92 -7.77 -22.66
CA SER A 180 35.97 -9.12 -22.07
C SER A 180 34.97 -10.06 -22.76
N ILE A 181 33.79 -9.55 -23.13
CA ILE A 181 32.79 -10.25 -23.93
C ILE A 181 33.37 -10.63 -25.30
N GLN A 182 33.99 -9.68 -26.01
CA GLN A 182 34.51 -9.92 -27.36
C GLN A 182 35.77 -10.79 -27.37
N SER A 183 36.73 -10.57 -26.48
CA SER A 183 38.10 -11.08 -26.62
C SER A 183 38.51 -12.18 -25.66
N SER A 184 37.74 -12.46 -24.59
CA SER A 184 38.08 -13.55 -23.68
C SER A 184 37.98 -14.90 -24.40
N SER A 185 38.86 -15.84 -24.05
CA SER A 185 38.78 -17.23 -24.53
C SER A 185 37.89 -18.12 -23.66
N SER A 186 37.49 -17.64 -22.48
CA SER A 186 36.65 -18.40 -21.55
C SER A 186 35.18 -18.06 -21.74
N ILE A 187 34.35 -19.09 -21.97
CA ILE A 187 32.89 -18.95 -22.03
C ILE A 187 32.33 -18.45 -20.71
N ALA A 188 32.83 -18.96 -19.58
CA ALA A 188 32.40 -18.53 -18.25
C ALA A 188 32.68 -17.03 -18.02
N VAL A 189 33.83 -16.52 -18.48
CA VAL A 189 34.15 -15.09 -18.39
C VAL A 189 33.22 -14.27 -19.29
N LYS A 190 32.95 -14.70 -20.53
CA LYS A 190 32.00 -14.02 -21.43
C LYS A 190 30.60 -13.91 -20.81
N VAL A 191 30.06 -15.03 -20.31
CA VAL A 191 28.73 -15.08 -19.67
C VAL A 191 28.67 -14.13 -18.47
N ASN A 192 29.63 -14.20 -17.54
CA ASN A 192 29.63 -13.31 -16.37
C ASN A 192 29.87 -11.85 -16.76
N ALA A 193 30.59 -11.58 -17.85
CA ALA A 193 30.80 -10.22 -18.35
C ALA A 193 29.53 -9.63 -18.98
N ILE A 194 28.72 -10.43 -19.68
CA ILE A 194 27.39 -10.04 -20.18
C ILE A 194 26.50 -9.63 -19.00
N HIS A 195 26.34 -10.51 -18.00
CA HIS A 195 25.54 -10.22 -16.80
C HIS A 195 26.02 -8.98 -16.05
N THR A 196 27.34 -8.85 -15.90
CA THR A 196 27.93 -7.69 -15.21
C THR A 196 27.65 -6.41 -16.00
N LEU A 197 27.78 -6.43 -17.33
CA LEU A 197 27.53 -5.26 -18.18
C LEU A 197 26.06 -4.82 -18.09
N GLY A 198 25.11 -5.73 -18.24
CA GLY A 198 23.68 -5.43 -18.13
C GLY A 198 23.30 -4.93 -16.72
N THR A 199 23.79 -5.59 -15.67
CA THR A 199 23.59 -5.14 -14.28
C THR A 199 24.17 -3.75 -14.03
N THR A 200 25.41 -3.46 -14.50
CA THR A 200 26.02 -2.14 -14.31
C THR A 200 25.33 -1.06 -15.10
N ALA A 201 24.85 -1.36 -16.33
CA ALA A 201 24.11 -0.41 -17.12
C ALA A 201 22.77 -0.05 -16.46
N PHE A 202 22.05 -1.06 -15.96
CA PHE A 202 20.76 -0.87 -15.30
C PHE A 202 20.87 -0.17 -13.93
N PHE A 203 21.87 -0.50 -13.11
CA PHE A 203 21.94 -0.05 -11.70
C PHE A 203 22.98 1.04 -11.42
N ALA A 204 23.82 1.42 -12.39
CA ALA A 204 24.97 2.27 -12.12
C ALA A 204 25.19 3.40 -13.14
N GLY A 205 24.10 3.92 -13.69
CA GLY A 205 24.05 5.23 -14.35
C GLY A 205 24.26 5.27 -15.85
N ALA A 206 24.02 4.18 -16.60
CA ALA A 206 24.04 4.27 -18.06
C ALA A 206 22.86 5.11 -18.56
N GLY A 207 23.10 5.97 -19.55
CA GLY A 207 22.02 6.68 -20.25
C GLY A 207 21.34 5.82 -21.32
N ASP A 208 20.15 6.24 -21.77
CA ASP A 208 19.34 5.50 -22.76
C ASP A 208 20.13 5.13 -24.03
N ASP A 209 20.88 6.06 -24.61
CA ASP A 209 21.71 5.81 -25.81
C ASP A 209 22.74 4.68 -25.56
N GLU A 210 23.31 4.64 -24.36
CA GLU A 210 24.33 3.65 -23.99
C GLU A 210 23.70 2.29 -23.70
N ILE A 211 22.49 2.30 -23.13
CA ILE A 211 21.68 1.10 -22.94
C ILE A 211 21.31 0.50 -24.31
N LEU A 212 20.84 1.32 -25.26
CA LEU A 212 20.51 0.90 -26.63
C LEU A 212 21.73 0.31 -27.35
N ASP A 213 22.91 0.92 -27.20
CA ASP A 213 24.17 0.38 -27.73
C ASP A 213 24.50 -1.01 -27.17
N ILE A 214 24.25 -1.24 -25.87
CA ILE A 214 24.45 -2.54 -25.24
C ILE A 214 23.39 -3.55 -25.71
N MET A 215 22.13 -3.13 -25.83
CA MET A 215 21.05 -3.96 -26.35
C MET A 215 21.37 -4.42 -27.77
N ASN A 216 21.91 -3.56 -28.63
CA ASN A 216 22.36 -3.92 -29.97
C ASN A 216 23.49 -4.95 -29.95
N LEU A 217 24.48 -4.81 -29.05
CA LEU A 217 25.54 -5.80 -28.85
C LEU A 217 24.96 -7.16 -28.44
N PHE A 218 24.01 -7.19 -27.51
CA PHE A 218 23.37 -8.44 -27.08
C PHE A 218 22.53 -9.05 -28.20
N LEU A 219 21.83 -8.23 -28.98
CA LEU A 219 21.06 -8.70 -30.12
C LEU A 219 21.98 -9.33 -31.20
N GLU A 220 23.14 -8.74 -31.50
CA GLU A 220 24.12 -9.32 -32.42
C GLU A 220 24.66 -10.69 -31.93
N ILE A 221 24.84 -10.86 -30.61
CA ILE A 221 25.20 -12.15 -29.99
C ILE A 221 24.08 -13.17 -30.20
N VAL A 222 22.82 -12.77 -30.02
CA VAL A 222 21.64 -13.63 -30.19
C VAL A 222 21.45 -14.04 -31.66
N GLU A 223 21.51 -13.09 -32.60
CA GLU A 223 21.35 -13.36 -34.04
C GLU A 223 22.43 -14.29 -34.60
N SER A 224 23.64 -14.23 -34.04
CA SER A 224 24.78 -15.01 -34.50
C SER A 224 24.96 -16.35 -33.79
N ASP A 225 24.03 -16.74 -32.89
CA ASP A 225 24.18 -17.89 -32.00
C ASP A 225 25.55 -17.87 -31.26
N GLY A 226 25.96 -16.69 -30.80
CA GLY A 226 27.24 -16.45 -30.11
C GLY A 226 28.48 -16.31 -31.01
N ALA A 227 28.34 -16.51 -32.32
CA ALA A 227 29.48 -16.46 -33.25
C ALA A 227 30.12 -15.06 -33.39
N SER A 228 29.37 -13.97 -33.14
CA SER A 228 29.91 -12.60 -33.18
C SER A 228 31.00 -12.34 -32.14
N ILE A 229 31.09 -13.19 -31.11
CA ILE A 229 32.07 -13.09 -30.03
C ILE A 229 32.89 -14.37 -29.85
N ASP A 230 33.08 -15.16 -30.91
CA ASP A 230 33.83 -16.43 -30.88
C ASP A 230 33.28 -17.47 -29.88
N ALA A 231 31.97 -17.48 -29.64
CA ALA A 231 31.28 -18.41 -28.74
C ALA A 231 30.17 -19.20 -29.48
N GLN A 232 30.51 -19.74 -30.65
CA GLN A 232 29.54 -20.36 -31.55
C GLN A 232 28.88 -21.59 -30.92
N ASP A 233 27.55 -21.65 -31.03
CA ASP A 233 26.69 -22.73 -30.50
C ASP A 233 26.74 -22.87 -28.95
N GLU A 234 27.22 -21.86 -28.23
CA GLU A 234 27.27 -21.87 -26.76
C GLU A 234 25.98 -21.27 -26.18
N ALA A 235 25.03 -22.14 -25.82
CA ALA A 235 23.71 -21.73 -25.33
C ALA A 235 23.75 -20.79 -24.11
N GLU A 236 24.68 -20.99 -23.17
CA GLU A 236 24.81 -20.16 -21.97
C GLU A 236 25.10 -18.68 -22.30
N VAL A 237 25.83 -18.42 -23.40
CA VAL A 237 26.13 -17.06 -23.87
C VAL A 237 24.90 -16.40 -24.45
N VAL A 238 24.14 -17.13 -25.27
CA VAL A 238 22.90 -16.64 -25.89
C VAL A 238 21.83 -16.38 -24.82
N ILE A 239 21.70 -17.27 -23.84
CA ILE A 239 20.81 -17.08 -22.68
C ILE A 239 21.19 -15.81 -21.92
N ALA A 240 22.47 -15.63 -21.59
CA ALA A 240 22.91 -14.44 -20.87
C ALA A 240 22.61 -13.16 -21.66
N ALA A 241 22.82 -13.16 -22.97
CA ALA A 241 22.50 -12.02 -23.82
C ALA A 241 20.99 -11.74 -23.86
N LEU A 242 20.14 -12.76 -23.97
CA LEU A 242 18.67 -12.62 -23.92
C LEU A 242 18.19 -12.08 -22.57
N GLU A 243 18.68 -12.62 -21.46
CA GLU A 243 18.29 -12.20 -20.12
C GLU A 243 18.68 -10.74 -19.84
N GLU A 244 19.89 -10.31 -20.23
CA GLU A 244 20.32 -8.92 -20.04
C GLU A 244 19.67 -7.97 -21.05
N TRP A 245 19.37 -8.40 -22.28
CA TRP A 245 18.57 -7.62 -23.22
C TRP A 245 17.19 -7.33 -22.64
N GLY A 246 16.54 -8.36 -22.08
CA GLY A 246 15.24 -8.25 -21.43
C GLY A 246 15.24 -7.30 -20.23
N LEU A 247 16.29 -7.37 -19.39
CA LEU A 247 16.50 -6.44 -18.29
C LEU A 247 16.57 -4.98 -18.78
N LEU A 248 17.43 -4.71 -19.76
CA LEU A 248 17.65 -3.36 -20.28
C LEU A 248 16.42 -2.79 -21.00
N ALA A 249 15.69 -3.64 -21.73
CA ALA A 249 14.42 -3.27 -22.35
C ALA A 249 13.36 -2.82 -21.32
N THR A 250 13.49 -3.20 -20.03
CA THR A 250 12.58 -2.70 -18.99
C THR A 250 12.84 -1.24 -18.60
N GLU A 251 13.98 -0.66 -18.97
CA GLU A 251 14.34 0.72 -18.63
C GLU A 251 14.00 1.69 -19.77
N ILE A 252 14.09 1.23 -21.02
CA ILE A 252 13.76 2.05 -22.18
C ILE A 252 12.24 2.23 -22.29
N GLU A 253 11.74 3.47 -22.24
CA GLU A 253 10.30 3.75 -22.35
C GLU A 253 9.74 3.40 -23.74
N ASP A 254 10.45 3.77 -24.80
CA ASP A 254 10.04 3.59 -26.20
C ASP A 254 11.04 2.69 -26.95
N LEU A 255 10.56 1.53 -27.42
CA LEU A 255 11.34 0.53 -28.16
C LEU A 255 10.85 0.38 -29.61
N GLU A 256 10.17 1.39 -30.18
CA GLU A 256 9.58 1.33 -31.53
C GLU A 256 10.62 0.97 -32.60
N ASP A 257 11.82 1.54 -32.52
CA ASP A 257 12.87 1.34 -33.52
C ASP A 257 13.60 -0.01 -33.38
N GLU A 258 13.64 -0.58 -32.18
CA GLU A 258 14.35 -1.82 -31.84
C GLU A 258 13.47 -3.07 -32.00
N THR A 259 12.15 -2.91 -31.93
CA THR A 259 11.20 -4.02 -31.84
C THR A 259 11.25 -4.96 -33.05
N GLU A 260 11.35 -4.44 -34.27
CA GLU A 260 11.33 -5.28 -35.49
C GLU A 260 12.54 -6.24 -35.53
N ALA A 261 13.74 -5.71 -35.34
CA ALA A 261 14.97 -6.52 -35.36
C ALA A 261 15.02 -7.51 -34.17
N ALA A 262 14.62 -7.05 -32.99
CA ALA A 262 14.54 -7.91 -31.80
C ALA A 262 13.55 -9.08 -32.00
N MET A 263 12.40 -8.80 -32.59
CA MET A 263 11.38 -9.83 -32.84
C MET A 263 11.83 -10.88 -33.84
N ASP A 264 12.44 -10.46 -34.96
CA ASP A 264 13.04 -11.37 -35.93
C ASP A 264 14.04 -12.34 -35.25
N ALA A 265 14.93 -11.81 -34.41
CA ALA A 265 15.93 -12.59 -33.70
C ALA A 265 15.30 -13.55 -32.67
N PHE A 266 14.37 -13.09 -31.85
CA PHE A 266 13.77 -13.93 -30.80
C PHE A 266 12.90 -15.04 -31.37
N VAL A 267 12.14 -14.77 -32.44
CA VAL A 267 11.34 -15.80 -33.13
C VAL A 267 12.23 -16.86 -33.75
N GLU A 268 13.39 -16.50 -34.32
CA GLU A 268 14.36 -17.50 -34.80
C GLU A 268 14.89 -18.38 -33.64
N GLN A 269 15.10 -17.81 -32.46
CA GLN A 269 15.57 -18.55 -31.29
C GLN A 269 14.54 -19.50 -30.66
N LEU A 270 13.25 -19.37 -30.97
CA LEU A 270 12.24 -20.37 -30.60
C LEU A 270 12.51 -21.74 -31.25
N GLU A 271 13.22 -21.80 -32.38
CA GLU A 271 13.63 -23.04 -33.04
C GLU A 271 14.92 -23.66 -32.45
N SER A 272 15.50 -23.06 -31.41
CA SER A 272 16.74 -23.55 -30.78
C SER A 272 16.60 -24.99 -30.25
N ALA A 273 17.73 -25.70 -30.19
CA ALA A 273 17.79 -27.03 -29.59
C ALA A 273 17.86 -26.98 -28.06
N ASP A 274 18.17 -25.81 -27.50
CA ASP A 274 18.29 -25.58 -26.06
C ASP A 274 17.03 -24.92 -25.50
N SER A 275 16.44 -25.53 -24.47
CA SER A 275 15.20 -25.04 -23.88
C SER A 275 15.37 -23.72 -23.13
N GLY A 276 16.56 -23.43 -22.59
CA GLY A 276 16.84 -22.16 -21.92
C GLY A 276 16.84 -21.01 -22.91
N VAL A 277 17.47 -21.20 -24.07
CA VAL A 277 17.43 -20.23 -25.18
C VAL A 277 15.99 -19.98 -25.64
N GLN A 278 15.20 -21.05 -25.83
CA GLN A 278 13.79 -20.93 -26.21
C GLN A 278 12.98 -20.12 -25.19
N ILE A 279 13.13 -20.44 -23.90
CA ILE A 279 12.40 -19.75 -22.82
C ILE A 279 12.79 -18.27 -22.77
N ALA A 280 14.09 -17.95 -22.70
CA ALA A 280 14.54 -16.56 -22.60
C ALA A 280 14.09 -15.71 -23.81
N ALA A 281 14.11 -16.28 -25.02
CA ALA A 281 13.58 -15.62 -26.21
C ALA A 281 12.06 -15.40 -26.10
N GLY A 282 11.31 -16.41 -25.66
CA GLY A 282 9.86 -16.31 -25.46
C GLY A 282 9.46 -15.28 -24.39
N GLU A 283 10.22 -15.17 -23.30
CA GLU A 283 9.99 -14.15 -22.26
C GLU A 283 10.21 -12.72 -22.80
N ASN A 284 11.23 -12.51 -23.66
CA ASN A 284 11.45 -11.23 -24.33
C ASN A 284 10.37 -10.92 -25.37
N ILE A 285 9.86 -11.92 -26.08
CA ILE A 285 8.70 -11.75 -26.96
C ILE A 285 7.50 -11.26 -26.15
N ALA A 286 7.19 -11.92 -25.02
CA ALA A 286 6.08 -11.52 -24.17
C ALA A 286 6.25 -10.11 -23.59
N LEU A 287 7.48 -9.72 -23.22
CA LEU A 287 7.81 -8.36 -22.79
C LEU A 287 7.53 -7.32 -23.88
N LEU A 288 7.92 -7.58 -25.14
CA LEU A 288 7.68 -6.64 -26.24
C LEU A 288 6.18 -6.49 -26.53
N TYR A 289 5.41 -7.58 -26.48
CA TYR A 289 3.95 -7.51 -26.54
C TYR A 289 3.36 -6.70 -25.38
N GLU A 290 3.83 -6.90 -24.15
CA GLU A 290 3.40 -6.12 -22.98
C GLU A 290 3.69 -4.61 -23.15
N LYS A 291 4.88 -4.25 -23.65
CA LYS A 291 5.27 -2.84 -23.88
C LYS A 291 4.53 -2.17 -25.04
N SER A 292 3.95 -2.95 -25.95
CA SER A 292 3.13 -2.42 -27.05
C SER A 292 1.75 -1.93 -26.60
N LEU A 293 1.33 -2.19 -25.36
CA LEU A 293 0.03 -1.80 -24.82
C LEU A 293 -0.07 -0.27 -24.60
N THR A 294 -1.13 0.36 -25.08
CA THR A 294 -1.36 1.79 -24.87
C THR A 294 -2.20 2.06 -23.61
N PRO A 295 -2.03 3.20 -22.92
CA PRO A 295 -2.80 3.54 -21.71
C PRO A 295 -4.34 3.60 -21.90
N GLN A 296 -4.82 3.80 -23.13
CA GLN A 296 -6.26 3.78 -23.45
C GLN A 296 -6.84 2.35 -23.40
N GLU A 297 -6.01 1.32 -23.57
CA GLU A 297 -6.39 -0.09 -23.54
C GLU A 297 -6.32 -0.70 -22.12
N GLU A 298 -5.84 0.04 -21.10
CA GLU A 298 -5.87 -0.38 -19.68
C GLU A 298 -7.20 -0.05 -18.98
N ASP A 299 -7.96 0.96 -19.43
CA ASP A 299 -9.19 1.47 -18.78
C ASP A 299 -10.52 1.05 -19.49
N GLU A 300 -10.45 0.43 -20.67
CA GLU A 300 -11.62 -0.04 -21.43
C GLU A 300 -11.69 -1.59 -21.48
N GLU A 301 -12.88 -2.18 -21.28
CA GLU A 301 -13.15 -3.56 -21.72
C GLU A 301 -12.93 -3.60 -23.23
N ILE A 302 -11.78 -4.11 -23.65
CA ILE A 302 -11.33 -4.11 -25.06
C ILE A 302 -12.45 -4.66 -25.96
N GLU A 303 -13.01 -3.79 -26.81
CA GLU A 303 -13.66 -4.22 -28.06
C GLU A 303 -12.62 -5.03 -28.84
N GLU A 304 -12.99 -6.24 -29.27
CA GLU A 304 -12.13 -7.15 -30.03
C GLU A 304 -11.36 -6.42 -31.15
N VAL A 305 -10.07 -6.15 -30.92
CA VAL A 305 -9.19 -5.61 -31.95
C VAL A 305 -9.09 -6.64 -33.08
N ASP A 306 -9.26 -6.16 -34.32
CA ASP A 306 -9.37 -6.92 -35.57
C ASP A 306 -8.50 -8.21 -35.59
N ARG A 307 -9.18 -9.36 -35.60
CA ARG A 307 -8.64 -10.72 -35.40
C ARG A 307 -7.98 -11.35 -36.64
N ASP A 308 -7.49 -10.56 -37.60
CA ASP A 308 -7.01 -11.09 -38.89
C ASP A 308 -5.55 -10.66 -39.17
N ASP A 309 -4.61 -10.98 -38.26
CA ASP A 309 -3.17 -10.88 -38.52
C ASP A 309 -2.51 -12.28 -38.69
N PRO A 310 -2.14 -12.67 -39.92
CA PRO A 310 -1.52 -13.97 -40.19
C PRO A 310 -0.17 -14.21 -39.49
N GLU A 311 0.58 -13.16 -39.18
CA GLU A 311 1.90 -13.28 -38.54
C GLU A 311 1.74 -13.59 -37.05
N GLN A 312 0.75 -12.97 -36.38
CA GLN A 312 0.39 -13.30 -35.00
C GLN A 312 -0.07 -14.76 -34.87
N ASP A 313 -0.90 -15.23 -35.81
CA ASP A 313 -1.40 -16.61 -35.82
C ASP A 313 -0.27 -17.64 -35.96
N GLN A 314 0.73 -17.36 -36.79
CA GLN A 314 1.89 -18.23 -36.96
C GLN A 314 2.75 -18.27 -35.70
N LEU A 315 2.97 -17.12 -35.05
CA LEU A 315 3.69 -17.07 -33.77
C LEU A 315 2.94 -17.84 -32.68
N LEU A 316 1.63 -17.61 -32.54
CA LEU A 316 0.78 -18.32 -31.57
C LEU A 316 0.81 -19.84 -31.78
N HIS A 317 0.84 -20.30 -33.04
CA HIS A 317 0.99 -21.72 -33.35
C HIS A 317 2.34 -22.27 -32.87
N THR A 318 3.45 -21.58 -33.14
CA THR A 318 4.79 -21.98 -32.66
C THR A 318 4.85 -22.04 -31.13
N LEU A 319 4.28 -21.04 -30.45
CA LEU A 319 4.21 -21.01 -28.98
C LEU A 319 3.36 -22.16 -28.44
N ASP A 320 2.26 -22.52 -29.11
CA ASP A 320 1.41 -23.66 -28.73
C ASP A 320 2.11 -25.02 -28.90
N GLU A 321 2.91 -25.18 -29.96
CA GLU A 321 3.72 -26.38 -30.15
C GLU A 321 4.75 -26.56 -29.02
N LEU A 322 5.38 -25.47 -28.57
CA LEU A 322 6.33 -25.48 -27.46
C LEU A 322 5.62 -25.74 -26.12
N ALA A 323 4.46 -25.12 -25.89
CA ALA A 323 3.63 -25.35 -24.71
C ALA A 323 3.12 -26.80 -24.60
N ASN A 324 2.96 -27.51 -25.72
CA ASN A 324 2.44 -28.88 -25.79
C ASN A 324 3.49 -29.93 -26.19
N VAL A 325 4.79 -29.58 -26.14
CA VAL A 325 5.85 -30.45 -26.67
C VAL A 325 5.89 -31.81 -25.96
N SER A 326 5.61 -32.89 -26.70
CA SER A 326 5.49 -34.25 -26.12
C SER A 326 6.68 -35.15 -26.45
N THR A 327 7.71 -34.62 -27.12
CA THR A 327 8.80 -35.43 -27.65
C THR A 327 9.64 -36.05 -26.52
N ARG A 328 9.99 -37.33 -26.68
CA ARG A 328 10.86 -38.06 -25.75
C ARG A 328 12.34 -37.68 -25.86
N ARG A 329 12.70 -36.80 -26.81
CA ARG A 329 14.07 -36.32 -27.04
C ARG A 329 14.47 -35.23 -26.04
N ILE A 330 13.50 -34.50 -25.52
CA ILE A 330 13.68 -33.46 -24.50
C ILE A 330 13.62 -34.12 -23.11
N SER A 331 14.47 -33.66 -22.18
CA SER A 331 14.48 -34.16 -20.82
C SER A 331 13.14 -33.89 -20.12
N LYS A 332 12.81 -34.65 -19.06
CA LYS A 332 11.56 -34.42 -18.32
C LYS A 332 11.54 -33.03 -17.66
N LYS A 333 12.69 -32.57 -17.18
CA LYS A 333 12.86 -31.25 -16.55
C LYS A 333 12.57 -30.14 -17.56
N ASP A 334 13.25 -30.20 -18.71
CA ASP A 334 13.14 -29.17 -19.75
C ASP A 334 11.73 -29.15 -20.36
N ARG A 335 11.11 -30.33 -20.54
CA ARG A 335 9.72 -30.40 -21.01
C ARG A 335 8.74 -29.72 -20.03
N LYS A 336 8.91 -29.93 -18.71
CA LYS A 336 8.08 -29.27 -17.69
C LYS A 336 8.27 -27.76 -17.73
N ALA A 337 9.52 -27.30 -17.88
CA ALA A 337 9.85 -25.88 -17.99
C ALA A 337 9.20 -25.25 -19.24
N LEU A 338 9.38 -25.88 -20.41
CA LEU A 338 8.76 -25.42 -21.67
C LEU A 338 7.24 -25.34 -21.55
N HIS A 339 6.58 -26.37 -21.01
CA HIS A 339 5.12 -26.37 -20.84
C HIS A 339 4.64 -25.21 -19.96
N SER A 340 5.32 -24.97 -18.84
CA SER A 340 4.93 -23.90 -17.91
C SER A 340 5.16 -22.52 -18.52
N SER A 341 6.38 -22.25 -19.02
CA SER A 341 6.75 -20.94 -19.55
C SER A 341 5.95 -20.58 -20.80
N PHE A 342 5.84 -21.51 -21.77
CA PHE A 342 5.16 -21.22 -23.03
C PHE A 342 3.64 -21.15 -22.90
N ALA A 343 3.04 -21.77 -21.88
CA ALA A 343 1.63 -21.53 -21.58
C ALA A 343 1.38 -20.06 -21.20
N ASP A 344 2.24 -19.48 -20.38
CA ASP A 344 2.12 -18.08 -19.95
C ASP A 344 2.52 -17.11 -21.09
N ILE A 345 3.64 -17.36 -21.78
CA ILE A 345 4.08 -16.55 -22.94
C ILE A 345 2.98 -16.49 -24.01
N ARG A 346 2.41 -17.65 -24.38
CA ARG A 346 1.30 -17.72 -25.34
C ARG A 346 0.10 -16.89 -24.89
N ASN A 347 -0.26 -16.95 -23.61
CA ASN A 347 -1.38 -16.17 -23.07
C ASN A 347 -1.14 -14.66 -23.17
N SER A 348 0.10 -14.21 -22.95
CA SER A 348 0.50 -12.80 -23.08
C SER A 348 0.53 -12.33 -24.52
N VAL A 349 1.04 -13.15 -25.45
CA VAL A 349 1.01 -12.85 -26.89
C VAL A 349 -0.43 -12.80 -27.43
N GLU A 350 -1.32 -13.65 -26.92
CA GLU A 350 -2.75 -13.62 -27.26
C GLU A 350 -3.45 -12.39 -26.64
N LYS A 351 -3.13 -12.05 -25.40
CA LYS A 351 -3.66 -10.88 -24.69
C LYS A 351 -2.56 -10.16 -23.89
N PRO A 352 -2.00 -9.07 -24.40
CA PRO A 352 -0.85 -8.38 -23.79
C PRO A 352 -1.05 -7.87 -22.36
N SER A 353 -2.31 -7.66 -21.93
CA SER A 353 -2.62 -7.30 -20.54
C SER A 353 -2.39 -8.44 -19.53
N ARG A 354 -2.17 -9.67 -20.02
CA ARG A 354 -1.88 -10.85 -19.19
C ARG A 354 -0.37 -10.97 -19.01
N GLY A 355 0.12 -10.77 -17.78
CA GLY A 355 1.52 -11.03 -17.45
C GLY A 355 1.83 -12.51 -17.14
N PRO A 356 3.02 -12.80 -16.57
CA PRO A 356 3.45 -14.16 -16.24
C PRO A 356 2.54 -14.83 -15.20
N ALA A 357 2.47 -16.16 -15.21
CA ALA A 357 1.62 -17.00 -14.35
C ALA A 357 0.11 -16.65 -14.41
N TYR A 358 -0.37 -16.07 -15.51
CA TYR A 358 -1.80 -15.75 -15.68
C TYR A 358 -2.67 -17.00 -15.76
N SER A 359 -2.13 -18.12 -16.24
CA SER A 359 -2.83 -19.42 -16.26
C SER A 359 -3.29 -19.90 -14.87
N MET A 360 -2.74 -19.31 -13.79
CA MET A 360 -3.10 -19.53 -12.39
C MET A 360 -3.97 -18.41 -11.78
N ALA A 361 -4.40 -17.42 -12.56
CA ALA A 361 -5.23 -16.31 -12.11
C ALA A 361 -6.72 -16.70 -11.97
N LEU A 362 -7.44 -16.03 -11.05
CA LEU A 362 -8.88 -16.21 -10.87
C LEU A 362 -9.64 -15.70 -12.11
N HIS A 363 -10.54 -16.51 -12.65
CA HIS A 363 -11.41 -16.10 -13.75
C HIS A 363 -12.46 -15.09 -13.25
N GLU A 364 -12.38 -13.84 -13.71
CA GLU A 364 -13.22 -12.73 -13.23
C GLU A 364 -14.72 -13.00 -13.32
N GLU A 365 -15.19 -13.64 -14.41
CA GLU A 365 -16.64 -13.92 -14.58
C GLU A 365 -17.17 -15.14 -13.81
N THR A 366 -16.33 -16.14 -13.53
CA THR A 366 -16.79 -17.44 -13.01
C THR A 366 -16.35 -17.72 -11.58
N GLY A 367 -15.43 -16.91 -11.04
CA GLY A 367 -14.91 -17.05 -9.68
C GLY A 367 -14.19 -18.38 -9.40
N ARG A 368 -13.92 -19.21 -10.42
CA ARG A 368 -13.26 -20.51 -10.25
C ARG A 368 -11.74 -20.34 -10.34
N ALA A 369 -11.05 -20.83 -9.31
CA ALA A 369 -9.60 -20.90 -9.26
C ALA A 369 -9.10 -22.15 -9.99
N TYR A 370 -8.18 -21.98 -10.94
CA TYR A 370 -7.23 -23.03 -11.31
C TYR A 370 -5.92 -22.72 -10.59
N GLY A 371 -5.78 -23.20 -9.34
CA GLY A 371 -4.54 -23.05 -8.56
C GLY A 371 -4.39 -21.77 -7.73
N SER A 372 -3.23 -21.61 -7.10
CA SER A 372 -2.91 -20.62 -6.06
C SER A 372 -2.54 -19.23 -6.61
N GLY A 373 -3.38 -18.61 -7.44
CA GLY A 373 -3.24 -17.20 -7.82
C GLY A 373 -1.97 -16.80 -8.60
N ARG A 374 -1.87 -15.52 -8.98
CA ARG A 374 -0.72 -14.92 -9.68
C ARG A 374 0.59 -15.14 -8.90
N MET A 375 1.73 -15.15 -9.61
CA MET A 375 3.06 -15.28 -9.03
C MET A 375 3.31 -14.19 -7.97
N LYS A 376 3.77 -14.63 -6.79
CA LYS A 376 4.02 -13.80 -5.62
C LYS A 376 5.39 -14.13 -5.05
N VAL A 377 6.15 -13.10 -4.72
CA VAL A 377 7.41 -13.20 -3.99
C VAL A 377 7.19 -12.63 -2.61
N LYS A 378 7.24 -13.49 -1.60
CA LYS A 378 7.19 -13.06 -0.20
C LYS A 378 8.56 -12.51 0.19
N ILE A 379 8.64 -11.22 0.47
CA ILE A 379 9.87 -10.56 0.91
C ILE A 379 10.05 -10.76 2.42
N ASN A 380 9.00 -10.46 3.18
CA ASN A 380 8.95 -10.69 4.63
C ASN A 380 7.51 -11.03 5.07
N ARG A 381 7.21 -10.98 6.38
CA ARG A 381 5.87 -11.33 6.90
C ARG A 381 4.74 -10.45 6.35
N ASN A 382 5.05 -9.18 6.06
CA ASN A 382 4.04 -8.15 5.76
C ASN A 382 4.11 -7.69 4.30
N VAL A 383 5.09 -8.20 3.56
CA VAL A 383 5.48 -7.66 2.28
C VAL A 383 5.52 -8.77 1.24
N GLU A 384 4.64 -8.66 0.25
CA GLU A 384 4.52 -9.58 -0.88
C GLU A 384 4.57 -8.77 -2.18
N VAL A 385 5.52 -9.10 -3.05
CA VAL A 385 5.62 -8.53 -4.39
C VAL A 385 4.88 -9.44 -5.35
N ARG A 386 3.80 -8.93 -5.95
CA ARG A 386 3.15 -9.61 -7.07
C ARG A 386 3.96 -9.39 -8.36
N ILE A 387 4.30 -10.48 -9.03
CA ILE A 387 4.97 -10.45 -10.32
C ILE A 387 3.94 -10.73 -11.41
N ASP A 388 3.23 -9.68 -11.78
CA ASP A 388 2.10 -9.72 -12.72
C ASP A 388 2.35 -9.01 -14.05
N LYS A 389 3.59 -8.59 -14.27
CA LYS A 389 4.08 -7.98 -15.51
C LYS A 389 5.43 -8.60 -15.86
N TRP A 390 5.73 -8.76 -17.14
CA TRP A 390 6.99 -9.34 -17.64
C TRP A 390 8.20 -8.49 -17.26
N TRP A 391 8.07 -7.15 -17.27
CA TRP A 391 9.16 -6.28 -16.82
C TRP A 391 9.55 -6.55 -15.37
N LYS A 392 8.59 -6.86 -14.48
CA LYS A 392 8.87 -7.23 -13.08
C LYS A 392 9.62 -8.55 -12.97
N LEU A 393 9.28 -9.51 -13.83
CA LEU A 393 9.96 -10.81 -13.86
C LEU A 393 11.41 -10.65 -14.31
N GLN A 394 11.68 -9.87 -15.36
CA GLN A 394 13.04 -9.62 -15.83
C GLN A 394 13.91 -8.97 -14.75
N ARG A 395 13.41 -7.91 -14.11
CA ARG A 395 14.12 -7.24 -13.01
C ARG A 395 14.33 -8.15 -11.79
N LEU A 396 13.33 -8.98 -11.44
CA LEU A 396 13.45 -9.98 -10.37
C LEU A 396 14.53 -11.01 -10.66
N ASN A 397 14.57 -11.53 -11.89
CA ASN A 397 15.56 -12.52 -12.30
C ASN A 397 16.97 -11.91 -12.25
N ALA A 398 17.17 -10.68 -12.73
CA ALA A 398 18.45 -9.98 -12.60
C ALA A 398 18.89 -9.81 -11.13
N LEU A 399 18.00 -9.28 -10.28
CA LEU A 399 18.31 -9.08 -8.86
C LEU A 399 18.60 -10.38 -8.11
N ARG A 400 17.87 -11.47 -8.41
CA ARG A 400 18.14 -12.78 -7.82
C ARG A 400 19.43 -13.41 -8.31
N ARG A 401 19.80 -13.21 -9.58
CA ARG A 401 21.10 -13.65 -10.11
C ARG A 401 22.26 -12.94 -9.41
N THR A 402 22.12 -11.63 -9.15
CA THR A 402 23.16 -10.81 -8.52
C THR A 402 23.22 -10.96 -7.00
N LEU A 403 22.10 -10.96 -6.29
CA LEU A 403 22.03 -10.92 -4.82
C LEU A 403 21.76 -12.28 -4.15
N GLN A 404 21.30 -13.27 -4.92
CA GLN A 404 21.05 -14.63 -4.43
C GLN A 404 20.14 -14.64 -3.18
N GLY A 405 20.45 -15.46 -2.16
CA GLY A 405 19.69 -15.52 -0.91
C GLY A 405 19.61 -14.20 -0.13
N GLY A 406 20.50 -13.25 -0.42
CA GLY A 406 20.48 -11.92 0.19
C GLY A 406 19.48 -10.93 -0.43
N PHE A 407 18.80 -11.31 -1.53
CA PHE A 407 17.80 -10.47 -2.19
C PHE A 407 16.75 -9.91 -1.22
N THR A 408 16.20 -10.72 -0.32
CA THR A 408 15.16 -10.28 0.63
C THR A 408 15.67 -9.25 1.62
N TYR A 409 16.90 -9.41 2.11
CA TYR A 409 17.56 -8.43 2.99
C TYR A 409 17.78 -7.11 2.25
N HIS A 410 18.31 -7.17 1.02
CA HIS A 410 18.50 -5.98 0.20
C HIS A 410 17.18 -5.33 -0.20
N TYR A 411 16.12 -6.09 -0.43
CA TYR A 411 14.81 -5.51 -0.69
C TYR A 411 14.37 -4.60 0.49
N ASP A 412 14.59 -5.04 1.73
CA ASP A 412 14.21 -4.27 2.92
C ASP A 412 15.17 -3.11 3.24
N GLN A 413 16.45 -3.21 2.86
CA GLN A 413 17.51 -2.27 3.30
C GLN A 413 18.06 -1.37 2.18
N ASN A 414 17.97 -1.79 0.93
CA ASN A 414 18.54 -1.12 -0.24
C ASN A 414 17.41 -0.50 -1.10
N GLN A 415 17.32 0.83 -1.06
CA GLN A 415 16.28 1.57 -1.78
C GLN A 415 16.31 1.30 -3.29
N LEU A 416 17.50 1.16 -3.89
CA LEU A 416 17.67 0.86 -5.31
C LEU A 416 16.98 -0.45 -5.70
N VAL A 417 17.12 -1.49 -4.87
CA VAL A 417 16.52 -2.81 -5.08
C VAL A 417 15.00 -2.75 -4.94
N SER A 418 14.51 -2.06 -3.90
CA SER A 418 13.06 -1.90 -3.68
C SER A 418 12.38 -1.06 -4.77
N THR A 419 13.08 -0.07 -5.32
CA THR A 419 12.58 0.80 -6.39
C THR A 419 12.60 0.09 -7.75
N ALA A 420 13.61 -0.73 -8.01
CA ALA A 420 13.72 -1.49 -9.25
C ALA A 420 12.55 -2.48 -9.44
N ILE A 421 12.06 -3.08 -8.36
CA ILE A 421 10.86 -3.92 -8.39
C ILE A 421 9.88 -3.36 -7.35
N PRO A 422 9.13 -2.30 -7.68
CA PRO A 422 8.23 -1.69 -6.72
C PRO A 422 7.14 -2.69 -6.32
N PHE A 423 6.76 -2.66 -5.05
CA PHE A 423 5.66 -3.48 -4.55
C PHE A 423 4.43 -3.31 -5.43
N SER A 424 3.87 -4.43 -5.90
CA SER A 424 2.48 -4.41 -6.33
C SER A 424 1.64 -4.17 -5.08
N MET A 425 1.09 -2.95 -4.97
CA MET A 425 0.16 -2.47 -3.96
C MET A 425 -0.55 -3.64 -3.25
N SER A 426 0.00 -4.08 -2.12
CA SER A 426 -0.84 -4.71 -1.12
C SER A 426 -1.93 -3.69 -0.82
N LYS A 427 -3.17 -4.17 -0.70
CA LYS A 427 -4.24 -3.43 -0.05
C LYS A 427 -3.67 -2.67 1.16
N ARG A 428 -3.82 -1.34 1.17
CA ARG A 428 -3.34 -0.48 2.27
C ARG A 428 -3.78 -1.09 3.60
N PRO A 429 -2.88 -1.31 4.58
CA PRO A 429 -3.27 -1.87 5.85
C PRO A 429 -4.40 -1.05 6.48
N ARG A 430 -5.40 -1.75 7.01
CA ARG A 430 -6.48 -1.12 7.76
C ARG A 430 -6.38 -1.53 9.21
N VAL A 431 -6.39 -0.56 10.10
CA VAL A 431 -6.28 -0.78 11.54
C VAL A 431 -7.45 -0.15 12.26
N PHE A 432 -7.69 -0.54 13.51
CA PHE A 432 -8.78 0.00 14.29
C PHE A 432 -8.38 0.38 15.71
N PHE A 433 -9.13 1.33 16.27
CA PHE A 433 -9.19 1.62 17.69
C PHE A 433 -10.62 1.46 18.20
N ASP A 434 -10.81 0.64 19.23
CA ASP A 434 -12.00 0.68 20.06
C ASP A 434 -11.80 1.73 21.17
N ILE A 435 -12.67 2.72 21.23
CA ILE A 435 -12.55 3.88 22.11
C ILE A 435 -13.55 3.77 23.26
N ALA A 436 -13.10 4.11 24.48
CA ALA A 436 -13.96 4.45 25.59
C ALA A 436 -13.77 5.92 26.00
N ILE A 437 -14.87 6.58 26.35
CA ILE A 437 -14.88 7.95 26.88
C ILE A 437 -15.46 7.90 28.30
N GLY A 438 -14.66 8.27 29.30
CA GLY A 438 -15.07 8.20 30.71
C GLY A 438 -15.52 6.79 31.14
N ASN A 439 -14.79 5.76 30.71
CA ASN A 439 -15.08 4.33 30.93
C ASN A 439 -16.36 3.81 30.25
N VAL A 440 -16.97 4.56 29.35
CA VAL A 440 -18.12 4.10 28.54
C VAL A 440 -17.65 3.86 27.11
N LYS A 441 -17.92 2.67 26.56
CA LYS A 441 -17.59 2.33 25.17
C LYS A 441 -18.26 3.33 24.22
N ALA A 442 -17.44 4.06 23.46
CA ALA A 442 -17.88 5.06 22.48
C ALA A 442 -18.07 4.44 21.09
N GLY A 443 -17.20 3.50 20.70
CA GLY A 443 -17.29 2.77 19.43
C GLY A 443 -15.92 2.50 18.83
N ARG A 444 -15.91 2.14 17.54
CA ARG A 444 -14.70 1.83 16.77
C ARG A 444 -14.36 2.94 15.78
N VAL A 445 -13.09 3.31 15.71
CA VAL A 445 -12.50 4.14 14.66
C VAL A 445 -11.64 3.22 13.79
N ALA A 446 -11.82 3.25 12.48
CA ALA A 446 -11.00 2.50 11.54
C ALA A 446 -10.17 3.47 10.70
N PHE A 447 -8.93 3.09 10.43
CA PHE A 447 -7.96 3.86 9.68
C PHE A 447 -7.47 3.06 8.48
N GLU A 448 -7.21 3.74 7.38
CA GLU A 448 -6.41 3.21 6.27
C GLU A 448 -5.02 3.86 6.31
N LEU A 449 -3.97 3.05 6.19
CA LEU A 449 -2.58 3.50 6.28
C LEU A 449 -1.95 3.56 4.89
N TYR A 450 -1.27 4.67 4.59
CA TYR A 450 -0.64 4.94 3.29
C TYR A 450 0.70 4.21 3.14
N SER A 451 0.71 2.88 3.28
CA SER A 451 1.92 2.04 3.21
C SER A 451 2.62 2.07 1.85
N ASP A 452 1.90 2.50 0.81
CA ASP A 452 2.39 2.74 -0.54
C ASP A 452 3.17 4.06 -0.69
N ILE A 453 2.96 5.01 0.22
CA ILE A 453 3.61 6.34 0.17
C ILE A 453 4.65 6.46 1.29
N VAL A 454 4.33 5.96 2.49
CA VAL A 454 5.17 6.03 3.69
C VAL A 454 5.23 4.66 4.41
N PRO A 455 5.87 3.65 3.80
CA PRO A 455 5.90 2.28 4.31
C PRO A 455 6.45 2.15 5.74
N LYS A 456 7.54 2.85 6.09
CA LYS A 456 8.11 2.79 7.45
C LYS A 456 7.14 3.38 8.48
N THR A 457 6.53 4.52 8.15
CA THR A 457 5.59 5.21 9.06
C THR A 457 4.31 4.40 9.25
N ALA A 458 3.77 3.83 8.16
CA ALA A 458 2.60 2.96 8.19
C ALA A 458 2.86 1.67 9.00
N GLU A 459 3.99 1.00 8.78
CA GLU A 459 4.37 -0.22 9.50
C GLU A 459 4.57 0.04 11.00
N ASN A 460 5.18 1.18 11.38
CA ASN A 460 5.29 1.58 12.77
C ASN A 460 3.91 1.67 13.44
N PHE A 461 2.96 2.38 12.81
CA PHE A 461 1.63 2.53 13.38
C PHE A 461 0.85 1.21 13.42
N ARG A 462 0.93 0.41 12.35
CA ARG A 462 0.28 -0.91 12.27
C ARG A 462 0.77 -1.85 13.37
N ALA A 463 2.09 -1.98 13.52
CA ALA A 463 2.69 -2.84 14.54
C ALA A 463 2.37 -2.36 15.98
N LEU A 464 2.27 -1.05 16.20
CA LEU A 464 1.81 -0.49 17.48
C LEU A 464 0.31 -0.71 17.73
N CYS A 465 -0.50 -0.91 16.69
CA CYS A 465 -1.89 -1.36 16.84
C CYS A 465 -1.98 -2.84 17.22
N THR A 466 -1.11 -3.71 16.68
CA THR A 466 -1.14 -5.16 16.97
C THR A 466 -0.40 -5.56 18.24
N GLY A 467 0.61 -4.78 18.64
CA GLY A 467 1.49 -5.11 19.76
C GLY A 467 2.49 -6.23 19.46
N GLU A 468 2.66 -6.63 18.20
CA GLU A 468 3.44 -7.83 17.82
C GLU A 468 4.95 -7.69 18.07
N LYS A 469 5.46 -6.47 18.25
CA LYS A 469 6.89 -6.18 18.46
C LYS A 469 7.33 -6.32 19.93
N GLY A 470 6.43 -6.74 20.83
CA GLY A 470 6.78 -7.05 22.21
C GLY A 470 7.03 -5.81 23.08
N GLU A 471 8.09 -5.85 23.90
CA GLU A 471 8.47 -4.75 24.80
C GLU A 471 9.51 -3.83 24.15
N GLY A 472 9.31 -2.52 24.30
CA GLY A 472 10.24 -1.49 23.85
C GLY A 472 11.37 -1.22 24.84
N ALA A 473 12.28 -0.31 24.49
CA ALA A 473 13.41 0.07 25.32
C ALA A 473 12.99 0.71 26.66
N SER A 474 11.79 1.29 26.72
CA SER A 474 11.22 1.82 27.96
C SER A 474 10.72 0.75 28.95
N GLY A 475 10.75 -0.53 28.57
CA GLY A 475 10.18 -1.64 29.35
C GLY A 475 8.65 -1.66 29.34
N LYS A 476 8.03 -0.99 28.37
CA LYS A 476 6.59 -0.97 28.13
C LYS A 476 6.28 -1.75 26.85
N PRO A 477 5.11 -2.43 26.74
CA PRO A 477 4.67 -3.00 25.49
C PRO A 477 4.58 -1.94 24.39
N LEU A 478 5.11 -2.24 23.20
CA LEU A 478 4.97 -1.44 21.99
C LEU A 478 3.54 -1.58 21.44
N HIS A 479 2.56 -1.03 22.17
CA HIS A 479 1.14 -1.28 21.91
C HIS A 479 0.27 -0.09 22.34
N TYR A 480 -0.64 0.35 21.46
CA TYR A 480 -1.57 1.45 21.75
C TYR A 480 -2.70 1.07 22.72
N LYS A 481 -2.96 -0.21 22.96
CA LYS A 481 -3.99 -0.65 23.89
C LYS A 481 -3.72 -0.13 25.30
N GLY A 482 -4.64 0.67 25.82
CA GLY A 482 -4.55 1.37 27.10
C GLY A 482 -4.03 2.80 27.00
N SER A 483 -3.51 3.22 25.84
CA SER A 483 -3.07 4.60 25.61
C SER A 483 -4.26 5.56 25.52
N GLY A 484 -4.08 6.76 26.06
CA GLY A 484 -5.09 7.83 26.04
C GLY A 484 -4.80 8.93 25.02
N PHE A 485 -5.84 9.67 24.65
CA PHE A 485 -5.70 10.97 23.99
C PHE A 485 -5.38 12.03 25.04
N HIS A 486 -4.10 12.39 25.13
CA HIS A 486 -3.58 13.25 26.21
C HIS A 486 -3.70 14.75 25.88
N ARG A 487 -3.94 15.10 24.61
CA ARG A 487 -4.07 16.48 24.14
C ARG A 487 -5.14 16.58 23.05
N VAL A 488 -6.16 17.42 23.28
CA VAL A 488 -7.30 17.61 22.38
C VAL A 488 -7.54 19.11 22.18
N ILE A 489 -7.51 19.58 20.94
CA ILE A 489 -7.76 20.99 20.63
C ILE A 489 -8.89 21.04 19.60
N LYS A 490 -10.06 21.54 20.04
CA LYS A 490 -11.23 21.69 19.19
C LYS A 490 -10.95 22.65 18.02
N GLY A 491 -11.34 22.25 16.81
CA GLY A 491 -11.06 22.98 15.58
C GLY A 491 -9.59 22.90 15.17
N PHE A 492 -8.88 21.85 15.59
CA PHE A 492 -7.49 21.61 15.20
C PHE A 492 -7.20 20.11 15.06
N MET A 493 -7.04 19.38 16.16
CA MET A 493 -6.66 17.96 16.15
C MET A 493 -6.91 17.25 17.50
N ILE A 494 -6.90 15.92 17.47
CA ILE A 494 -6.82 15.05 18.65
C ILE A 494 -5.50 14.26 18.64
N GLN A 495 -4.73 14.30 19.72
CA GLN A 495 -3.39 13.70 19.80
C GLN A 495 -3.32 12.60 20.86
N GLY A 496 -2.67 11.49 20.50
CA GLY A 496 -2.51 10.29 21.31
C GLY A 496 -1.15 9.61 21.08
N GLY A 497 -1.05 8.34 21.46
CA GLY A 497 0.12 7.49 21.16
C GLY A 497 1.28 7.52 22.16
N ASP A 498 1.18 8.29 23.25
CA ASP A 498 2.13 8.18 24.38
C ASP A 498 1.70 7.06 25.33
N PHE A 499 2.04 5.82 25.00
CA PHE A 499 1.76 4.64 25.83
C PHE A 499 2.74 4.47 27.01
N THR A 500 3.79 5.29 27.08
CA THR A 500 4.83 5.16 28.12
C THR A 500 4.54 6.03 29.35
N GLN A 501 4.21 7.32 29.13
CA GLN A 501 3.96 8.31 30.18
C GLN A 501 2.52 8.87 30.16
N GLY A 502 1.80 8.72 29.04
CA GLY A 502 0.41 9.13 28.91
C GLY A 502 0.16 10.64 28.99
N ASN A 503 1.18 11.47 28.77
CA ASN A 503 1.11 12.93 28.95
C ASN A 503 1.75 13.74 27.82
N GLY A 504 2.29 13.07 26.79
CA GLY A 504 2.92 13.69 25.62
C GLY A 504 4.44 13.83 25.73
N THR A 505 5.07 13.45 26.85
CA THR A 505 6.53 13.50 27.00
C THR A 505 7.24 12.19 26.66
N GLY A 506 6.48 11.13 26.36
CA GLY A 506 7.02 9.80 26.08
C GLY A 506 6.68 9.26 24.68
N GLY A 507 6.67 7.93 24.58
CA GLY A 507 6.43 7.18 23.35
C GLY A 507 7.73 6.78 22.67
N GLU A 508 7.72 5.63 22.01
CA GLU A 508 8.86 5.08 21.26
C GLU A 508 8.35 4.31 20.04
N SER A 509 9.13 4.27 18.97
CA SER A 509 8.77 3.56 17.74
C SER A 509 9.15 2.08 17.81
N ILE A 510 8.70 1.30 16.83
CA ILE A 510 9.17 -0.09 16.66
C ILE A 510 10.63 -0.19 16.19
N TYR A 511 11.23 0.93 15.78
CA TYR A 511 12.61 1.02 15.29
C TYR A 511 13.59 1.58 16.34
N GLY A 512 13.11 1.85 17.56
CA GLY A 512 13.87 2.53 18.62
C GLY A 512 13.13 3.77 19.14
N GLU A 513 13.82 4.65 19.88
CA GLU A 513 13.19 5.82 20.49
C GLU A 513 12.59 6.76 19.43
N LYS A 514 13.31 6.97 18.32
CA LYS A 514 12.95 7.88 17.24
C LYS A 514 13.31 7.32 15.86
N PHE A 515 12.57 7.75 14.83
CA PHE A 515 12.89 7.54 13.42
C PHE A 515 12.67 8.81 12.58
N GLU A 516 13.25 8.79 11.39
CA GLU A 516 13.30 9.89 10.42
C GLU A 516 11.94 10.25 9.80
N ASP A 517 11.83 11.46 9.23
CA ASP A 517 10.65 11.86 8.43
C ASP A 517 10.77 11.23 7.04
N GLU A 518 9.83 10.36 6.68
CA GLU A 518 9.93 9.55 5.47
C GLU A 518 9.72 10.37 4.18
N ASN A 519 8.58 11.07 4.05
CA ASN A 519 8.38 12.12 3.05
C ASN A 519 7.20 13.03 3.45
N PHE A 520 6.95 14.07 2.64
CA PHE A 520 5.87 15.04 2.83
C PHE A 520 4.99 15.19 1.59
N GLU A 521 4.78 14.11 0.82
CA GLU A 521 3.96 14.14 -0.39
C GLU A 521 2.50 14.51 -0.07
N LYS A 522 1.95 13.91 0.99
CA LYS A 522 0.58 14.21 1.48
C LYS A 522 0.59 15.42 2.40
N VAL A 523 -0.38 16.30 2.17
CA VAL A 523 -0.58 17.57 2.89
C VAL A 523 -1.81 17.50 3.80
N HIS A 524 -1.91 18.41 4.76
CA HIS A 524 -3.01 18.44 5.74
C HIS A 524 -4.21 19.26 5.22
N ASP A 525 -4.77 18.87 4.09
CA ASP A 525 -5.79 19.62 3.35
C ASP A 525 -7.24 19.43 3.84
N ARG A 526 -7.49 18.42 4.67
CA ARG A 526 -8.85 18.06 5.12
C ARG A 526 -8.87 17.47 6.55
N PRO A 527 -10.04 17.41 7.22
CA PRO A 527 -10.17 16.69 8.48
C PRO A 527 -9.92 15.18 8.30
N PHE A 528 -9.69 14.51 9.41
CA PHE A 528 -9.54 13.05 9.53
C PHE A 528 -8.27 12.44 8.94
N LEU A 529 -7.27 13.27 8.64
CA LEU A 529 -5.94 12.78 8.28
C LEU A 529 -5.19 12.35 9.54
N LEU A 530 -4.49 11.22 9.44
CA LEU A 530 -3.65 10.65 10.48
C LEU A 530 -2.19 11.04 10.21
N SER A 531 -1.53 11.66 11.19
CA SER A 531 -0.21 12.27 11.01
C SER A 531 0.67 12.14 12.26
N MET A 532 1.98 12.07 12.05
CA MET A 532 2.96 11.85 13.13
C MET A 532 3.18 13.11 13.97
N ALA A 533 3.12 12.96 15.30
CA ALA A 533 3.60 14.00 16.20
C ALA A 533 5.12 13.84 16.42
N ASN A 534 5.84 14.96 16.37
CA ASN A 534 7.29 15.00 16.55
C ASN A 534 7.72 16.24 17.37
N ALA A 535 9.00 16.29 17.75
CA ALA A 535 9.64 17.38 18.48
C ALA A 535 10.65 18.15 17.60
N GLY A 536 10.43 18.14 16.27
CA GLY A 536 11.36 18.63 15.26
C GLY A 536 11.69 17.58 14.19
N PRO A 537 12.44 17.95 13.14
CA PRO A 537 12.75 17.04 12.03
C PRO A 537 13.38 15.72 12.50
N GLY A 538 12.90 14.61 11.96
CA GLY A 538 13.42 13.26 12.22
C GLY A 538 13.23 12.74 13.64
N THR A 539 12.19 13.20 14.35
CA THR A 539 11.91 12.80 15.74
C THR A 539 10.55 12.09 15.91
N ASN A 540 10.18 11.29 14.91
CA ASN A 540 8.96 10.49 14.94
C ASN A 540 9.11 9.34 15.95
N GLY A 541 8.09 9.09 16.77
CA GLY A 541 8.06 8.00 17.75
C GLY A 541 6.79 7.17 17.60
N SER A 542 5.97 7.13 18.65
CA SER A 542 4.62 6.54 18.62
C SER A 542 3.49 7.56 18.69
N GLN A 543 3.78 8.82 18.97
CA GLN A 543 2.74 9.82 19.09
C GLN A 543 2.19 10.20 17.71
N PHE A 544 0.88 10.33 17.64
CA PHE A 544 0.15 10.68 16.41
C PHE A 544 -0.94 11.69 16.74
N PHE A 545 -1.43 12.38 15.72
CA PHE A 545 -2.66 13.14 15.80
C PHE A 545 -3.59 12.85 14.61
N VAL A 546 -4.88 13.05 14.84
CA VAL A 546 -5.92 13.04 13.81
C VAL A 546 -6.42 14.47 13.63
N THR A 547 -6.36 15.00 12.41
CA THR A 547 -6.86 16.35 12.11
C THR A 547 -8.37 16.42 12.25
N THR A 548 -8.92 17.56 12.66
CA THR A 548 -10.38 17.79 12.69
C THR A 548 -10.81 18.94 11.78
N VAL A 549 -9.85 19.61 11.15
CA VAL A 549 -9.98 20.65 10.13
C VAL A 549 -8.73 20.60 9.21
N PRO A 550 -8.71 21.30 8.07
CA PRO A 550 -7.47 21.54 7.31
C PRO A 550 -6.41 22.24 8.17
N THR A 551 -5.16 21.77 8.13
CA THR A 551 -4.05 22.28 8.97
C THR A 551 -2.75 22.51 8.18
N PRO A 552 -2.76 23.34 7.11
CA PRO A 552 -1.61 23.50 6.20
C PRO A 552 -0.34 24.07 6.86
N HIS A 553 -0.45 24.65 8.06
CA HIS A 553 0.71 25.11 8.82
C HIS A 553 1.59 23.97 9.37
N LEU A 554 1.10 22.72 9.31
CA LEU A 554 1.80 21.49 9.66
C LEU A 554 2.50 20.82 8.47
N ASP A 555 2.25 21.29 7.25
CA ASP A 555 2.85 20.73 6.04
C ASP A 555 4.38 20.85 6.07
N LYS A 556 5.05 19.81 5.54
CA LYS A 556 6.52 19.67 5.55
C LYS A 556 7.15 19.60 6.95
N LYS A 557 6.34 19.41 8.00
CA LYS A 557 6.80 19.27 9.39
C LYS A 557 6.32 17.97 10.03
N HIS A 558 5.18 17.45 9.61
CA HIS A 558 4.59 16.23 10.12
C HIS A 558 4.23 15.30 8.96
N VAL A 559 4.59 14.03 9.06
CA VAL A 559 4.34 13.02 8.04
C VAL A 559 2.88 12.59 8.11
N VAL A 560 2.11 12.84 7.05
CA VAL A 560 0.74 12.31 6.88
C VAL A 560 0.84 10.88 6.38
N PHE A 561 0.28 9.93 7.11
CA PHE A 561 0.48 8.50 6.84
C PHE A 561 -0.80 7.66 6.81
N GLY A 562 -1.97 8.30 6.87
CA GLY A 562 -3.25 7.61 6.73
C GLY A 562 -4.44 8.53 6.92
N GLU A 563 -5.63 7.94 6.97
CA GLU A 563 -6.87 8.67 7.27
C GLU A 563 -7.90 7.80 7.98
N VAL A 564 -8.87 8.44 8.64
CA VAL A 564 -10.01 7.77 9.23
C VAL A 564 -11.03 7.42 8.14
N ILE A 565 -11.25 6.12 7.95
CA ILE A 565 -12.24 5.59 7.00
C ILE A 565 -13.59 5.28 7.66
N ASN A 566 -13.62 5.13 9.00
CA ASN A 566 -14.85 4.88 9.76
C ASN A 566 -14.75 5.40 11.19
N GLY A 567 -15.89 5.75 11.79
CA GLY A 567 -15.93 6.29 13.16
C GLY A 567 -15.58 7.79 13.25
N LYS A 568 -15.76 8.57 12.18
CA LYS A 568 -15.60 10.04 12.17
C LYS A 568 -16.35 10.71 13.32
N SER A 569 -17.58 10.25 13.62
CA SER A 569 -18.38 10.75 14.75
C SER A 569 -17.73 10.55 16.12
N ILE A 570 -16.89 9.53 16.29
CA ILE A 570 -16.15 9.27 17.54
C ILE A 570 -14.99 10.24 17.66
N VAL A 571 -14.27 10.50 16.56
CA VAL A 571 -13.23 11.55 16.48
C VAL A 571 -13.83 12.90 16.87
N ARG A 572 -14.98 13.25 16.31
CA ARG A 572 -15.73 14.47 16.68
C ARG A 572 -16.19 14.48 18.14
N GLN A 573 -16.58 13.33 18.70
CA GLN A 573 -16.92 13.24 20.12
C GLN A 573 -15.70 13.51 21.02
N ILE A 574 -14.53 12.97 20.68
CA ILE A 574 -13.28 13.24 21.40
C ILE A 574 -12.92 14.73 21.28
N GLU A 575 -12.97 15.29 20.07
CA GLU A 575 -12.71 16.71 19.79
C GLU A 575 -13.56 17.66 20.66
N ASN A 576 -14.82 17.29 20.91
CA ASN A 576 -15.77 18.11 21.67
C ASN A 576 -15.74 17.86 23.19
N LEU A 577 -14.82 17.05 23.69
CA LEU A 577 -14.64 16.89 25.13
C LEU A 577 -14.20 18.21 25.76
N GLN A 578 -14.74 18.50 26.96
CA GLN A 578 -14.23 19.60 27.76
C GLN A 578 -12.79 19.32 28.13
N THR A 579 -11.90 20.27 27.88
CA THR A 579 -10.49 20.18 28.24
C THR A 579 -10.16 21.05 29.46
N GLN A 580 -9.08 20.69 30.15
CA GLN A 580 -8.50 21.46 31.24
C GLN A 580 -7.22 22.17 30.77
N SER A 581 -6.50 22.82 31.68
CA SER A 581 -5.21 23.43 31.38
C SER A 581 -4.25 22.42 30.73
N GLY A 582 -3.59 22.81 29.63
CA GLY A 582 -2.73 21.94 28.83
C GLY A 582 -3.48 21.06 27.83
N ASP A 583 -4.72 21.43 27.47
CA ASP A 583 -5.55 20.77 26.45
C ASP A 583 -5.89 19.29 26.73
N LYS A 584 -5.68 18.82 27.96
CA LYS A 584 -6.03 17.45 28.37
C LYS A 584 -7.55 17.32 28.54
N PRO A 585 -8.20 16.28 28.00
CA PRO A 585 -9.61 16.01 28.26
C PRO A 585 -9.92 15.82 29.75
N VAL A 586 -11.04 16.38 30.23
CA VAL A 586 -11.54 16.18 31.61
C VAL A 586 -12.07 14.75 31.80
N LYS A 587 -12.70 14.20 30.76
CA LYS A 587 -13.05 12.78 30.69
C LYS A 587 -12.02 12.08 29.82
N ASP A 588 -11.41 11.04 30.34
CA ASP A 588 -10.41 10.28 29.58
C ASP A 588 -11.03 9.65 28.34
N ALA A 589 -10.42 9.88 27.19
CA ALA A 589 -10.64 9.13 25.96
C ALA A 589 -9.49 8.13 25.79
N THR A 590 -9.79 6.84 25.84
CA THR A 590 -8.80 5.77 25.91
C THR A 590 -9.02 4.75 24.80
N ILE A 591 -7.94 4.29 24.19
CA ILE A 591 -7.92 3.16 23.27
C ILE A 591 -8.02 1.89 24.12
N ILE A 592 -9.20 1.29 24.20
CA ILE A 592 -9.43 0.10 25.02
C ILE A 592 -9.09 -1.21 24.30
N ASP A 593 -9.07 -1.17 22.97
CA ASP A 593 -8.58 -2.25 22.13
C ASP A 593 -8.10 -1.69 20.78
N CYS A 594 -7.17 -2.38 20.14
CA CYS A 594 -6.66 -2.01 18.83
C CYS A 594 -6.10 -3.23 18.10
N GLY A 595 -5.94 -3.11 16.79
CA GLY A 595 -5.40 -4.18 15.96
C GLY A 595 -5.50 -3.89 14.48
N GLU A 596 -5.13 -4.89 13.69
CA GLU A 596 -5.22 -4.89 12.24
C GLU A 596 -6.50 -5.61 11.77
N LEU A 597 -7.18 -5.03 10.78
CA LEU A 597 -8.38 -5.59 10.17
C LEU A 597 -7.98 -6.51 9.01
N THR A 598 -8.54 -7.72 8.99
CA THR A 598 -8.26 -8.74 7.96
C THR A 598 -9.55 -9.39 7.50
N GLY A 599 -9.54 -10.04 6.34
CA GLY A 599 -10.70 -10.76 5.80
C GLY A 599 -11.94 -9.89 5.66
N GLU A 600 -13.08 -10.37 6.17
CA GLU A 600 -14.37 -9.67 6.06
C GLU A 600 -14.39 -8.32 6.81
N ASP A 601 -13.66 -8.22 7.93
CA ASP A 601 -13.56 -6.97 8.70
C ASP A 601 -12.78 -5.89 7.94
N TYR A 602 -11.81 -6.30 7.10
CA TYR A 602 -11.10 -5.39 6.21
C TYR A 602 -12.03 -4.78 5.16
N GLU A 603 -12.84 -5.63 4.49
CA GLU A 603 -13.73 -5.18 3.41
C GLU A 603 -14.83 -4.24 3.94
N LYS A 604 -15.40 -4.56 5.11
CA LYS A 604 -16.45 -3.75 5.74
C LYS A 604 -15.92 -2.50 6.42
N ALA A 605 -14.61 -2.30 6.52
CA ALA A 605 -14.04 -1.17 7.24
C ALA A 605 -14.46 0.19 6.66
N THR A 606 -14.68 0.27 5.34
CA THR A 606 -15.16 1.48 4.66
C THR A 606 -16.68 1.63 4.70
N GLU A 607 -17.41 0.57 5.05
CA GLU A 607 -18.85 0.62 5.21
C GLU A 607 -19.19 1.27 6.54
N LYS A 608 -19.86 2.41 6.49
CA LYS A 608 -20.36 3.04 7.69
C LYS A 608 -21.31 2.09 8.43
N VAL A 609 -20.97 1.82 9.68
CA VAL A 609 -21.86 1.07 10.58
C VAL A 609 -23.01 2.00 10.96
N SER A 610 -24.18 1.77 10.35
CA SER A 610 -25.41 2.41 10.78
C SER A 610 -25.60 2.20 12.28
N ASP A 611 -26.03 3.23 12.99
CA ASP A 611 -26.40 3.03 14.39
C ASP A 611 -27.67 2.15 14.53
N ALA A 612 -28.12 1.91 15.77
CA ALA A 612 -29.30 1.09 16.02
C ALA A 612 -30.61 1.58 15.34
N THR A 613 -30.61 2.77 14.72
CA THR A 613 -31.73 3.30 13.94
C THR A 613 -31.62 3.08 12.43
N GLY A 614 -30.49 2.55 11.94
CA GLY A 614 -30.26 2.42 10.49
C GLY A 614 -29.88 3.76 9.84
N ASP A 615 -29.31 4.70 10.59
CA ASP A 615 -28.96 6.04 10.09
C ASP A 615 -27.68 6.04 9.27
N PRO A 616 -27.74 6.33 7.95
CA PRO A 616 -26.58 6.32 7.08
C PRO A 616 -25.79 7.65 7.10
N TYR A 617 -26.34 8.72 7.69
CA TYR A 617 -25.80 10.07 7.52
C TYR A 617 -24.71 10.39 8.54
N GLU A 618 -23.69 11.19 8.20
CA GLU A 618 -22.67 11.63 9.16
C GLU A 618 -23.26 12.45 10.29
N ASP A 619 -22.67 12.37 11.49
CA ASP A 619 -23.20 13.11 12.64
C ASP A 619 -23.06 14.63 12.46
N PHE A 620 -22.07 15.04 11.67
CA PHE A 620 -21.78 16.42 11.30
C PHE A 620 -21.89 16.52 9.78
N PRO A 621 -22.77 17.39 9.24
CA PRO A 621 -23.00 17.50 7.81
C PRO A 621 -21.75 17.79 6.98
N GLU A 622 -20.83 18.58 7.51
CA GLU A 622 -19.56 18.93 6.86
C GLU A 622 -18.65 17.71 6.60
N ASP A 623 -18.88 16.60 7.30
CA ASP A 623 -18.11 15.36 7.13
C ASP A 623 -18.76 14.39 6.10
N GLN A 624 -19.97 14.71 5.62
CA GLN A 624 -20.79 13.90 4.70
C GLN A 624 -20.42 14.09 3.23
N LYS A 625 -20.04 15.31 2.86
CA LYS A 625 -19.72 15.73 1.49
C LYS A 625 -18.31 16.34 1.44
N ALA A 626 -17.69 16.34 0.27
CA ALA A 626 -16.44 17.07 0.05
C ALA A 626 -16.68 18.58 0.21
N ALA A 627 -15.62 19.33 0.54
CA ALA A 627 -15.73 20.75 0.88
C ALA A 627 -16.19 21.65 -0.29
N ASP A 628 -16.04 21.18 -1.52
CA ASP A 628 -16.44 21.82 -2.77
C ASP A 628 -17.85 21.44 -3.23
N GLU A 629 -18.50 20.47 -2.59
CA GLU A 629 -19.88 20.09 -2.89
C GLU A 629 -20.88 20.92 -2.09
N GLU A 630 -21.74 21.65 -2.80
CA GLU A 630 -22.81 22.43 -2.18
C GLU A 630 -24.02 21.56 -1.76
N TRP A 631 -24.70 21.98 -0.69
CA TRP A 631 -25.94 21.36 -0.26
C TRP A 631 -27.13 21.87 -1.07
N LYS A 632 -27.91 20.95 -1.63
CA LYS A 632 -29.23 21.30 -2.18
C LYS A 632 -30.26 21.30 -1.06
N GLY A 633 -31.13 22.30 -1.01
CA GLY A 633 -32.15 22.38 0.03
C GLY A 633 -33.11 21.17 0.04
N THR A 634 -33.35 20.54 -1.12
CA THR A 634 -34.15 19.31 -1.24
C THR A 634 -33.48 18.09 -0.57
N GLU A 635 -32.17 17.96 -0.68
CA GLU A 635 -31.39 16.91 -0.02
C GLU A 635 -31.42 17.09 1.49
N ILE A 636 -31.19 18.32 1.97
CA ILE A 636 -31.27 18.66 3.39
C ILE A 636 -32.65 18.36 3.95
N LEU A 637 -33.72 18.68 3.21
CA LEU A 637 -35.09 18.39 3.61
C LEU A 637 -35.31 16.89 3.78
N GLU A 638 -34.83 16.07 2.84
CA GLU A 638 -34.95 14.61 2.90
C GLU A 638 -34.22 14.04 4.13
N ILE A 639 -32.95 14.42 4.31
CA ILE A 639 -32.09 13.95 5.41
C ILE A 639 -32.71 14.33 6.76
N ALA A 640 -33.04 15.60 6.95
CA ALA A 640 -33.59 16.09 8.21
C ALA A 640 -34.97 15.47 8.51
N THR A 641 -35.75 15.11 7.49
CA THR A 641 -37.03 14.41 7.66
C THR A 641 -36.81 12.98 8.14
N LYS A 642 -35.89 12.23 7.51
CA LYS A 642 -35.52 10.88 7.96
C LYS A 642 -35.01 10.88 9.41
N LEU A 643 -34.15 11.85 9.75
CA LEU A 643 -33.63 12.02 11.12
C LEU A 643 -34.74 12.35 12.12
N LYS A 644 -35.71 13.19 11.74
CA LYS A 644 -36.91 13.44 12.56
C LYS A 644 -37.69 12.16 12.81
N ASP A 645 -37.90 11.34 11.79
CA ASP A 645 -38.66 10.09 11.91
C ASP A 645 -37.96 9.07 12.79
N MET A 646 -36.64 8.90 12.63
CA MET A 646 -35.81 8.10 13.54
C MET A 646 -35.91 8.60 14.98
N GLY A 647 -35.87 9.92 15.20
CA GLY A 647 -36.03 10.51 16.53
C GLY A 647 -37.43 10.30 17.13
N ASN A 648 -38.48 10.36 16.29
CA ASN A 648 -39.86 10.07 16.70
C ASN A 648 -40.01 8.60 17.11
N ASP A 649 -39.39 7.68 16.38
CA ASP A 649 -39.46 6.26 16.68
C ASP A 649 -38.65 5.89 17.93
N ALA A 650 -37.49 6.49 18.13
CA ALA A 650 -36.75 6.39 19.39
C ALA A 650 -37.60 6.89 20.58
N PHE A 651 -38.27 8.04 20.41
CA PHE A 651 -39.18 8.57 21.43
C PHE A 651 -40.35 7.61 21.74
N LYS A 652 -40.99 7.02 20.72
CA LYS A 652 -42.06 6.02 20.91
C LYS A 652 -41.57 4.78 21.64
N LYS A 653 -40.33 4.36 21.40
CA LYS A 653 -39.67 3.23 22.08
C LYS A 653 -39.17 3.57 23.49
N GLY A 654 -39.26 4.83 23.91
CA GLY A 654 -38.84 5.30 25.23
C GLY A 654 -37.36 5.67 25.34
N ASP A 655 -36.59 5.58 24.25
CA ASP A 655 -35.19 6.03 24.22
C ASP A 655 -35.13 7.54 23.98
N LEU A 656 -35.27 8.29 25.07
CA LEU A 656 -35.34 9.74 25.02
C LEU A 656 -34.00 10.37 24.59
N GLN A 657 -32.87 9.76 24.97
CA GLN A 657 -31.55 10.31 24.65
C GLN A 657 -31.22 10.14 23.17
N LEU A 658 -31.52 8.96 22.61
CA LEU A 658 -31.38 8.75 21.17
C LEU A 658 -32.30 9.69 20.38
N GLY A 659 -33.54 9.88 20.83
CA GLY A 659 -34.46 10.85 20.23
C GLY A 659 -33.87 12.27 20.18
N ILE A 660 -33.29 12.75 21.29
CA ILE A 660 -32.61 14.06 21.34
C ILE A 660 -31.45 14.11 20.35
N LYS A 661 -30.58 13.09 20.32
CA LYS A 661 -29.44 13.03 19.40
C LYS A 661 -29.86 13.17 17.94
N LYS A 662 -30.92 12.46 17.53
CA LYS A 662 -31.44 12.50 16.15
C LYS A 662 -32.04 13.85 15.79
N TYR A 663 -32.82 14.46 16.69
CA TYR A 663 -33.36 15.80 16.44
C TYR A 663 -32.27 16.85 16.34
N GLN A 664 -31.27 16.81 17.23
CA GLN A 664 -30.13 17.73 17.19
C GLN A 664 -29.30 17.53 15.92
N LYS A 665 -29.15 16.30 15.45
CA LYS A 665 -28.52 15.99 14.16
C LYS A 665 -29.28 16.60 12.98
N GLY A 666 -30.60 16.40 12.92
CA GLY A 666 -31.42 17.03 11.87
C GLY A 666 -31.34 18.55 11.87
N ILE A 667 -31.22 19.17 13.05
CA ILE A 667 -31.01 20.62 13.18
C ILE A 667 -29.66 21.05 12.59
N ARG A 668 -28.58 20.27 12.79
CA ARG A 668 -27.28 20.56 12.18
C ARG A 668 -27.36 20.56 10.66
N TYR A 669 -27.97 19.53 10.07
CA TYR A 669 -28.20 19.50 8.62
C TYR A 669 -29.01 20.71 8.12
N LEU A 670 -30.06 21.12 8.84
CA LEU A 670 -30.83 22.32 8.50
C LEU A 670 -30.06 23.65 8.68
N HIS A 671 -28.88 23.64 9.28
CA HIS A 671 -28.05 24.84 9.41
C HIS A 671 -27.10 25.03 8.23
N GLU A 672 -26.79 23.95 7.49
CA GLU A 672 -26.01 24.03 6.24
C GLU A 672 -26.73 24.77 5.11
N TYR A 673 -28.05 24.95 5.24
CA TYR A 673 -28.88 25.66 4.28
C TYR A 673 -29.62 26.84 4.97
N PRO A 674 -28.92 27.95 5.27
CA PRO A 674 -29.43 29.01 6.12
C PRO A 674 -30.35 30.02 5.43
N ALA A 675 -30.42 30.01 4.10
CA ALA A 675 -31.26 30.90 3.29
C ALA A 675 -31.70 30.20 1.98
N PRO A 676 -32.85 30.57 1.39
CA PRO A 676 -33.28 30.04 0.11
C PRO A 676 -32.43 30.61 -1.04
N LEU A 677 -32.26 29.81 -2.10
CA LEU A 677 -31.63 30.21 -3.36
C LEU A 677 -32.69 30.62 -4.40
N ASP A 678 -32.28 31.39 -5.42
CA ASP A 678 -33.19 31.96 -6.43
C ASP A 678 -33.88 30.88 -7.30
N ASP A 679 -33.25 29.72 -7.45
CA ASP A 679 -33.73 28.57 -8.23
C ASP A 679 -34.48 27.53 -7.39
N ASP A 680 -34.64 27.76 -6.07
CA ASP A 680 -35.35 26.83 -5.20
C ASP A 680 -36.85 26.73 -5.54
N PRO A 681 -37.45 25.53 -5.37
CA PRO A 681 -38.90 25.39 -5.36
C PRO A 681 -39.53 26.31 -4.32
N LYS A 682 -40.59 27.04 -4.70
CA LYS A 682 -41.24 28.06 -3.85
C LYS A 682 -41.74 27.53 -2.50
N ASP A 683 -42.02 26.24 -2.42
CA ASP A 683 -42.52 25.55 -1.24
C ASP A 683 -41.41 24.91 -0.39
N LEU A 684 -40.16 24.89 -0.85
CA LEU A 684 -39.03 24.27 -0.15
C LEU A 684 -38.68 25.00 1.15
N TRP A 685 -38.50 26.32 1.10
CA TRP A 685 -38.13 27.10 2.28
C TRP A 685 -39.18 27.06 3.41
N PRO A 686 -40.50 27.17 3.12
CA PRO A 686 -41.53 26.90 4.11
C PRO A 686 -41.45 25.50 4.74
N GLN A 687 -41.13 24.46 3.95
CA GLN A 687 -40.98 23.09 4.44
C GLN A 687 -39.77 22.94 5.38
N LEU A 688 -38.61 23.47 4.99
CA LEU A 688 -37.40 23.48 5.81
C LEU A 688 -37.63 24.21 7.13
N SER A 689 -38.27 25.38 7.08
CA SER A 689 -38.59 26.19 8.27
C SER A 689 -39.55 25.45 9.22
N ALA A 690 -40.62 24.85 8.68
CA ALA A 690 -41.56 24.05 9.47
C ALA A 690 -40.88 22.82 10.11
N LEU A 691 -39.98 22.16 9.38
CA LEU A 691 -39.21 21.04 9.88
C LEU A 691 -38.25 21.47 11.01
N LYS A 692 -37.55 22.60 10.85
CA LYS A 692 -36.66 23.19 11.86
C LYS A 692 -37.42 23.50 13.16
N ILE A 693 -38.59 24.13 13.06
CA ILE A 693 -39.49 24.38 14.21
C ILE A 693 -39.87 23.06 14.89
N SER A 694 -40.26 22.05 14.12
CA SER A 694 -40.65 20.74 14.64
C SER A 694 -39.51 20.08 15.42
N LEU A 695 -38.28 20.12 14.90
CA LEU A 695 -37.11 19.51 15.54
C LEU A 695 -36.69 20.22 16.83
N TYR A 696 -36.64 21.56 16.83
CA TYR A 696 -36.36 22.33 18.04
C TYR A 696 -37.42 22.12 19.11
N SER A 697 -38.69 22.16 18.70
CA SER A 697 -39.80 21.91 19.61
C SER A 697 -39.70 20.52 20.22
N ASN A 698 -39.50 19.47 19.41
CA ASN A 698 -39.37 18.09 19.88
C ASN A 698 -38.14 17.90 20.78
N SER A 699 -37.01 18.54 20.47
CA SER A 699 -35.83 18.56 21.34
C SER A 699 -36.18 19.12 22.72
N ALA A 700 -36.83 20.29 22.79
CA ALA A 700 -37.20 20.91 24.05
C ALA A 700 -38.14 20.04 24.90
N LEU A 701 -39.05 19.29 24.27
CA LEU A 701 -39.93 18.35 24.98
C LEU A 701 -39.14 17.22 25.64
N LEU A 702 -38.21 16.62 24.91
CA LEU A 702 -37.42 15.47 25.36
C LEU A 702 -36.35 15.89 26.37
N GLN A 703 -35.73 17.05 26.18
CA GLN A 703 -34.79 17.66 27.12
C GLN A 703 -35.46 17.96 28.46
N ASN A 704 -36.70 18.48 28.46
CA ASN A 704 -37.49 18.63 29.68
C ASN A 704 -37.73 17.29 30.40
N LYS A 705 -38.07 16.23 29.65
CA LYS A 705 -38.27 14.88 30.22
C LYS A 705 -37.00 14.27 30.80
N THR A 706 -35.84 14.60 30.24
CA THR A 706 -34.52 14.12 30.66
C THR A 706 -33.79 15.08 31.61
N GLN A 707 -34.46 16.12 32.08
CA GLN A 707 -33.95 17.13 33.01
C GLN A 707 -32.79 18.00 32.47
N GLN A 708 -32.62 18.06 31.15
CA GLN A 708 -31.69 18.95 30.44
C GLN A 708 -32.35 20.33 30.26
N TYR A 709 -32.61 21.01 31.38
CA TYR A 709 -33.48 22.19 31.38
C TYR A 709 -32.87 23.42 30.71
N SER A 710 -31.55 23.57 30.72
CA SER A 710 -30.90 24.70 30.03
C SER A 710 -31.05 24.54 28.52
N GLU A 711 -30.77 23.34 28.02
CA GLU A 711 -30.86 22.96 26.62
C GLU A 711 -32.32 23.02 26.11
N ALA A 712 -33.29 22.68 26.98
CA ALA A 712 -34.71 22.81 26.69
C ALA A 712 -35.13 24.27 26.51
N ILE A 713 -34.59 25.20 27.32
CA ILE A 713 -34.85 26.64 27.19
C ILE A 713 -34.28 27.15 25.86
N ASP A 714 -33.05 26.76 25.53
CA ASP A 714 -32.38 27.19 24.31
C ASP A 714 -33.12 26.69 23.07
N SER A 715 -33.46 25.40 23.04
CA SER A 715 -34.19 24.79 21.92
C SER A 715 -35.56 25.42 21.72
N ALA A 716 -36.31 25.67 22.81
CA ALA A 716 -37.61 26.33 22.71
C ALA A 716 -37.50 27.80 22.27
N THR A 717 -36.43 28.49 22.67
CA THR A 717 -36.17 29.88 22.25
C THR A 717 -35.83 29.94 20.76
N LYS A 718 -34.92 29.08 20.29
CA LYS A 718 -34.59 28.96 18.86
C LYS A 718 -35.80 28.62 18.00
N ALA A 719 -36.73 27.81 18.50
CA ALA A 719 -37.99 27.56 17.78
C ALA A 719 -38.81 28.85 17.58
N LEU A 720 -38.89 29.71 18.59
CA LEU A 720 -39.65 30.97 18.57
C LEU A 720 -39.03 32.03 17.65
N GLU A 721 -37.74 31.94 17.38
CA GLU A 721 -36.99 32.88 16.53
C GLU A 721 -37.13 32.57 15.02
N ILE A 722 -37.68 31.41 14.65
CA ILE A 722 -37.84 31.00 13.25
C ILE A 722 -39.03 31.72 12.61
N GLU A 723 -38.78 32.35 11.47
CA GLU A 723 -39.81 33.01 10.67
C GLU A 723 -40.86 32.01 10.17
N GLY A 724 -42.14 32.43 10.14
CA GLY A 724 -43.24 31.57 9.72
C GLY A 724 -43.75 30.59 10.79
N ILE A 725 -43.28 30.68 12.04
CA ILE A 725 -43.80 29.85 13.13
C ILE A 725 -45.29 30.12 13.41
N THR A 726 -46.08 29.04 13.39
CA THR A 726 -47.53 29.08 13.61
C THR A 726 -47.87 29.38 15.07
N ASP A 727 -49.06 29.97 15.32
CA ASP A 727 -49.51 30.25 16.69
C ASP A 727 -49.59 28.98 17.55
N LYS A 728 -49.99 27.86 16.95
CA LYS A 728 -49.99 26.55 17.61
C LYS A 728 -48.60 26.14 18.10
N ASP A 729 -47.56 26.36 17.29
CA ASP A 729 -46.20 25.99 17.64
C ASP A 729 -45.54 27.01 18.58
N LYS A 730 -45.90 28.30 18.48
CA LYS A 730 -45.56 29.31 19.50
C LYS A 730 -46.08 28.90 20.87
N ALA A 731 -47.36 28.52 20.96
CA ALA A 731 -47.96 28.08 22.22
C ALA A 731 -47.18 26.90 22.83
N LYS A 732 -46.84 25.88 22.03
CA LYS A 732 -46.02 24.74 22.48
C LYS A 732 -44.62 25.15 22.93
N ALA A 733 -43.93 26.00 22.17
CA ALA A 733 -42.57 26.42 22.47
C ALA A 733 -42.51 27.23 23.78
N TYR A 734 -43.40 28.22 23.94
CA TYR A 734 -43.53 28.96 25.20
C TYR A 734 -43.87 28.04 26.37
N PHE A 735 -44.81 27.10 26.20
CA PHE A 735 -45.15 26.15 27.26
C PHE A 735 -43.97 25.26 27.66
N ARG A 736 -43.23 24.71 26.69
CA ARG A 736 -42.04 23.87 26.93
C ARG A 736 -40.91 24.67 27.59
N ARG A 737 -40.70 25.93 27.18
CA ARG A 737 -39.73 26.83 27.82
C ARG A 737 -40.11 27.15 29.26
N ALA A 738 -41.40 27.40 29.51
CA ALA A 738 -41.91 27.64 30.86
C ALA A 738 -41.68 26.43 31.77
N GLN A 739 -41.96 25.20 31.31
CA GLN A 739 -41.71 23.98 32.09
C GLN A 739 -40.25 23.86 32.54
N ALA A 740 -39.31 24.13 31.64
CA ALA A 740 -37.88 24.13 31.96
C ALA A 740 -37.51 25.21 32.98
N LYS A 741 -38.05 26.43 32.82
CA LYS A 741 -37.83 27.55 33.75
C LYS A 741 -38.41 27.28 35.14
N VAL A 742 -39.59 26.64 35.23
CA VAL A 742 -40.16 26.18 36.51
C VAL A 742 -39.20 25.21 37.19
N ALA A 743 -38.66 24.23 36.45
CA ALA A 743 -37.72 23.26 37.01
C ALA A 743 -36.41 23.91 37.48
N LYS A 744 -35.93 24.96 36.79
CA LYS A 744 -34.80 25.81 37.23
C LYS A 744 -35.15 26.83 38.32
N LYS A 745 -36.36 26.79 38.88
CA LYS A 745 -36.87 27.72 39.92
C LYS A 745 -36.96 29.18 39.47
N ASN A 746 -37.05 29.42 38.16
CA ASN A 746 -37.26 30.74 37.58
C ASN A 746 -38.76 30.99 37.31
N GLU A 747 -39.52 31.14 38.39
CA GLU A 747 -40.99 31.14 38.35
C GLU A 747 -41.59 32.40 37.70
N ASP A 748 -40.94 33.56 37.79
CA ASP A 748 -41.46 34.80 37.18
C ASP A 748 -41.38 34.75 35.66
N GLU A 749 -40.24 34.33 35.11
CA GLU A 749 -40.10 34.16 33.67
C GLU A 749 -40.94 33.00 33.14
N ALA A 750 -41.10 31.92 33.92
CA ALA A 750 -42.01 30.85 33.55
C ALA A 750 -43.47 31.35 33.47
N LEU A 751 -43.89 32.21 34.41
CA LEU A 751 -45.22 32.81 34.38
C LEU A 751 -45.40 33.76 33.19
N ALA A 752 -44.35 34.47 32.79
CA ALA A 752 -44.37 35.30 31.57
C ALA A 752 -44.55 34.43 30.32
N ASP A 753 -43.78 33.35 30.19
CA ASP A 753 -43.90 32.42 29.07
C ASP A 753 -45.28 31.73 29.03
N LEU A 754 -45.86 31.35 30.18
CA LEU A 754 -47.21 30.77 30.24
C LEU A 754 -48.29 31.77 29.84
N LYS A 755 -48.13 33.07 30.16
CA LYS A 755 -49.03 34.11 29.68
C LYS A 755 -48.96 34.27 28.17
N GLU A 756 -47.76 34.26 27.59
CA GLU A 756 -47.60 34.30 26.13
C GLU A 756 -48.21 33.04 25.49
N ALA A 757 -47.95 31.85 26.04
CA ALA A 757 -48.54 30.61 25.55
C ALA A 757 -50.08 30.65 25.54
N ALA A 758 -50.70 31.20 26.59
CA ALA A 758 -52.15 31.34 26.70
C ALA A 758 -52.76 32.33 25.69
N LYS A 759 -51.99 33.32 25.19
CA LYS A 759 -52.48 34.21 24.11
C LYS A 759 -52.69 33.44 22.81
N TYR A 760 -51.80 32.50 22.50
CA TYR A 760 -51.84 31.71 21.28
C TYR A 760 -52.72 30.45 21.40
N ALA A 761 -52.98 29.96 22.62
CA ALA A 761 -53.85 28.82 22.88
C ALA A 761 -54.71 29.04 24.14
N PRO A 762 -55.70 29.96 24.10
CA PRO A 762 -56.44 30.41 25.29
C PRO A 762 -57.35 29.34 25.93
N GLY A 763 -57.68 28.28 25.18
CA GLY A 763 -58.51 27.16 25.66
C GLY A 763 -57.72 25.93 26.11
N ASP A 764 -56.38 25.98 26.11
CA ASP A 764 -55.56 24.81 26.46
C ASP A 764 -55.55 24.59 27.98
N ALA A 765 -56.16 23.48 28.41
CA ALA A 765 -56.28 23.15 29.82
C ALA A 765 -54.94 22.93 30.54
N ALA A 766 -53.90 22.47 29.82
CA ALA A 766 -52.58 22.24 30.42
C ALA A 766 -51.87 23.56 30.69
N ILE A 767 -51.92 24.51 29.74
CA ILE A 767 -51.34 25.85 29.91
C ILE A 767 -52.00 26.58 31.08
N LEU A 768 -53.34 26.62 31.10
CA LEU A 768 -54.09 27.32 32.15
C LEU A 768 -53.84 26.72 33.54
N LYS A 769 -53.83 25.39 33.65
CA LYS A 769 -53.57 24.69 34.92
C LYS A 769 -52.16 24.99 35.44
N GLU A 770 -51.15 24.94 34.59
CA GLU A 770 -49.77 25.24 34.97
C GLU A 770 -49.62 26.72 35.35
N GLN A 771 -50.23 27.63 34.58
CA GLN A 771 -50.22 29.06 34.85
C GLN A 771 -50.81 29.40 36.22
N ASP A 772 -51.97 28.82 36.56
CA ASP A 772 -52.60 29.02 37.87
C ASP A 772 -51.75 28.46 39.02
N ALA A 773 -51.11 27.30 38.80
CA ALA A 773 -50.21 26.70 39.79
C ALA A 773 -49.00 27.59 40.06
N ILE A 774 -48.33 28.09 39.02
CA ILE A 774 -47.15 28.97 39.16
C ILE A 774 -47.55 30.35 39.70
N LYS A 775 -48.69 30.90 39.28
CA LYS A 775 -49.21 32.17 39.81
C LYS A 775 -49.42 32.12 41.32
N LYS A 776 -49.97 31.02 41.84
CA LYS A 776 -50.11 30.81 43.31
C LYS A 776 -48.76 30.73 44.00
N LYS A 777 -47.77 30.05 43.42
CA LYS A 777 -46.40 29.95 43.97
C LYS A 777 -45.71 31.31 44.03
N VAL A 778 -45.72 32.07 42.93
CA VAL A 778 -45.13 33.41 42.87
C VAL A 778 -45.79 34.35 43.88
N GLN A 779 -47.12 34.30 44.01
CA GLN A 779 -47.85 35.10 45.00
C GLN A 779 -47.46 34.73 46.44
N ALA A 780 -47.43 33.43 46.77
CA ALA A 780 -47.01 32.96 48.09
C ALA A 780 -45.56 33.35 48.41
N ARG A 781 -44.66 33.32 47.42
CA ARG A 781 -43.26 33.73 47.56
C ARG A 781 -43.14 35.23 47.85
N LYS A 782 -43.84 36.08 47.08
CA LYS A 782 -43.90 37.53 47.30
C LYS A 782 -44.49 37.89 48.67
N GLU A 783 -45.50 37.16 49.13
CA GLU A 783 -46.06 37.35 50.47
C GLU A 783 -45.08 36.95 51.58
N LYS A 784 -44.30 35.88 51.39
CA LYS A 784 -43.23 35.47 52.30
C LYS A 784 -42.11 36.51 52.32
N GLU A 785 -41.65 36.98 51.16
CA GLU A 785 -40.66 38.05 51.03
C GLU A 785 -41.15 39.33 51.73
N LYS A 786 -42.40 39.75 51.50
CA LYS A 786 -43.01 40.92 52.16
C LYS A 786 -43.05 40.78 53.68
N LYS A 787 -43.32 39.58 54.22
CA LYS A 787 -43.26 39.32 55.67
C LYS A 787 -41.83 39.39 56.21
N VAL A 788 -40.85 38.86 55.47
CA VAL A 788 -39.43 38.93 55.85
C VAL A 788 -38.92 40.36 55.83
N TYR A 789 -39.21 41.14 54.78
CA TYR A 789 -38.86 42.55 54.71
C TYR A 789 -39.52 43.38 55.81
N LYS A 790 -40.80 43.11 56.12
CA LYS A 790 -41.49 43.77 57.25
C LYS A 790 -40.82 43.49 58.59
N ASN A 791 -40.26 42.30 58.79
CA ASN A 791 -39.55 41.94 60.03
C ASN A 791 -38.09 42.42 60.05
N ALA A 792 -37.45 42.62 58.89
CA ALA A 792 -36.07 43.10 58.78
C ALA A 792 -35.92 44.63 58.93
N PHE A 793 -37.01 45.39 58.78
CA PHE A 793 -37.05 46.85 58.97
C PHE A 793 -37.73 47.29 60.27
N ASN A 794 -38.09 46.35 61.15
CA ASN A 794 -38.42 46.65 62.55
C ASN A 794 -37.11 46.68 63.35
N PHE A 795 -36.36 47.78 63.26
CA PHE A 795 -35.39 48.15 64.29
C PHE A 795 -36.12 49.05 65.29
N ASP A 796 -36.62 48.43 66.36
CA ASP A 796 -36.85 49.11 67.64
C ASP A 796 -35.76 48.65 68.62
#